data_AF-A0A2E4WA44-F1
#
_entry.id   AF-A0A2E4WA44-F1
#
_cell.length_a   1.000
_cell.length_b   1.000
_cell.length_c   1.000
_cell.angle_alpha   90.00
_cell.angle_beta   90.00
_cell.angle_gamma   90.00
#
_symmetry.space_group_name_H-M   'P 1'
#
loop_
_entity.id
_entity.type
_entity.pdbx_description
1 polymer ?
#
loop_
_entity_poly.entity_id
_entity_poly.type
_entity_poly.pdbx_seq_one_letter_code
_entity_poly.pdbx_strand_id
1 'polypeptide(L)'
;MATRQDVLFAAEDYIAKYQSFAQSNFQAYDFDTLKAAMVDYIRLNYPEDYNDWIQSSEFISLMDLIAFMGHNLAFRIDFATRENFMETAQSRDSILKLARFLGYNPTRNINSSGVLKIKTIRTTEALIDSDGNNILNVDVTWNDSTNANAYEQFLMILNSSFGSTTQFGTPFKTATLDGVKTEIYKMNSQTQQNVTHTFAGTVQGESIPFEITNVDVDSTLGLFEPYPDPDSAMRCLYLNDGKGNSSAKTGFFFYFKQGTLEFKDTLINRPIENQVIDITTENISNDDVWVQTIDQNGAITTIWTPVDTVVGSNVIFNAVDNNIRDIFQVVTNTNDAISIKFADGRFGNAPKGVIRVWYRVGNGEEYTIRTDDIQNIEITLPYFSKHDLQLYNLIVTLDLEEPVRNSSLTETNTSIQTKAPQVYSTQNRMVSATDYAVYPLQASTNITKIKSTNRVHSGHTRYVDINDPTGTYKDLTIFGDDGYMFEEETFLRKTLTLPSSLNATDIIEQYIQSYLEESEVQNFYYQKYKSDFVWSGGDSADDLYFTSSDEATPALAAKMWTWKKITGSARQATGYFERGATTPDIVAIGKNSLDSIGKFLVEGANIEFAEVDTNGQFVVGSSTTWASITGVYGDGRGVTSSSLGYTGKTKEDYGTVSLSRNIPNNVRIKRIAPAYNNKFSSTEITAIKDQLELNNSFGIRYDHRNNRYEVILGIDLGESQETSFSLIEDTSGTQSDSSYILRVEFQTEQWVFLARAIKYNFGSLNNVRFFNQRLDSKVSKITKKSTKDEIRILDINLQPLITSGGGLGTSLLTANYNFDIEGFYTYDDGYTDPRRVLLKFADTNKDYVIDNPFAFESIVGSNEIYIADELVDNYVYKTLMTTPPPTNADGTIKYWVSSTSYDLADKIEYNGAEYESKITGNLGILPTDTSKWSYIRDLIYAKYTGRAGVRFKWKHAASEETRIDPAVSNIIDTFVLTNTYNTEFRNWLKNDRRAKYRPLSYTTEDLKTMFIKLEDAKTSSDTIIYKSCEYKILFGIEADYALQAKFKVVKNPISSLTDNEIKATIVDYIDDYFEPENWDFGETFYFTELAAYIHRNMIGIISSLVIVPTNADSRFGNMFQVTPNAHELFISAAKVSDIDIVDSYTETNIRIAAGLIETPVSTTSITGIATGSGSSSSSGSYY
;
A
#
# COMPACT_ATOMS: atom_id res chain seq x y z
N MET A 1 -24.08 -20.53 -7.28
CA MET A 1 -25.04 -21.65 -7.08
C MET A 1 -26.12 -21.30 -6.06
N ALA A 2 -25.83 -21.12 -4.75
CA ALA A 2 -26.87 -20.83 -3.75
C ALA A 2 -27.71 -19.58 -4.08
N THR A 3 -27.07 -18.44 -4.35
CA THR A 3 -27.77 -17.16 -4.64
C THR A 3 -28.63 -17.16 -5.91
N ARG A 4 -28.22 -17.82 -7.00
CA ARG A 4 -29.05 -17.90 -8.23
C ARG A 4 -30.25 -18.81 -8.03
N GLN A 5 -30.04 -19.94 -7.35
CA GLN A 5 -31.13 -20.83 -6.98
C GLN A 5 -32.09 -20.11 -6.02
N ASP A 6 -31.58 -19.25 -5.14
CA ASP A 6 -32.39 -18.39 -4.29
C ASP A 6 -33.09 -17.26 -5.09
N VAL A 7 -32.52 -16.66 -6.13
CA VAL A 7 -33.24 -15.64 -6.92
C VAL A 7 -34.29 -16.25 -7.85
N LEU A 8 -33.96 -17.35 -8.52
CA LEU A 8 -34.87 -18.05 -9.43
C LEU A 8 -35.93 -18.86 -8.69
N PHE A 9 -35.63 -19.41 -7.50
CA PHE A 9 -36.53 -20.27 -6.71
C PHE A 9 -36.94 -19.72 -5.33
N ALA A 10 -36.25 -18.74 -4.76
CA ALA A 10 -36.66 -18.07 -3.53
C ALA A 10 -37.36 -16.74 -3.83
N ALA A 11 -38.64 -16.87 -4.19
CA ALA A 11 -39.60 -15.85 -3.82
C ALA A 11 -39.91 -15.86 -2.30
N GLU A 12 -39.28 -16.73 -1.49
CA GLU A 12 -39.79 -17.03 -0.15
C GLU A 12 -38.79 -17.03 1.02
N ASP A 13 -37.46 -17.13 0.90
CA ASP A 13 -36.65 -17.45 2.12
C ASP A 13 -36.08 -16.24 2.89
N TYR A 14 -35.50 -15.23 2.21
CA TYR A 14 -35.14 -13.96 2.87
C TYR A 14 -36.35 -13.04 3.05
N ILE A 15 -37.33 -13.18 2.15
CA ILE A 15 -38.67 -12.64 2.32
C ILE A 15 -39.36 -13.35 3.50
N ALA A 16 -39.16 -14.63 3.81
CA ALA A 16 -39.76 -15.30 4.99
C ALA A 16 -39.28 -14.75 6.34
N LYS A 17 -37.99 -14.42 6.47
CA LYS A 17 -37.47 -13.82 7.72
C LYS A 17 -37.98 -12.40 7.93
N TYR A 18 -38.10 -11.60 6.88
CA TYR A 18 -38.80 -10.31 6.93
C TYR A 18 -40.33 -10.44 6.91
N GLN A 19 -40.89 -11.55 6.44
CA GLN A 19 -42.29 -11.92 6.60
C GLN A 19 -42.59 -12.41 8.01
N SER A 20 -41.61 -12.71 8.87
CA SER A 20 -41.90 -12.79 10.30
C SER A 20 -42.32 -11.43 10.86
N PHE A 21 -41.83 -10.33 10.27
CA PHE A 21 -42.41 -9.01 10.46
C PHE A 21 -43.73 -8.86 9.70
N ALA A 22 -43.91 -9.39 8.48
CA ALA A 22 -45.22 -9.40 7.81
C ALA A 22 -46.29 -10.30 8.47
N GLN A 23 -45.89 -11.24 9.34
CA GLN A 23 -46.73 -12.03 10.23
C GLN A 23 -46.94 -11.35 11.58
N SER A 24 -46.22 -10.27 11.89
CA SER A 24 -46.81 -9.23 12.71
C SER A 24 -47.96 -8.65 11.90
N ASN A 25 -49.18 -8.83 12.39
CA ASN A 25 -50.38 -8.47 11.65
C ASN A 25 -50.44 -6.95 11.46
N PHE A 26 -49.77 -6.44 10.43
CA PHE A 26 -49.89 -5.05 9.98
C PHE A 26 -51.27 -4.78 9.34
N GLN A 27 -52.23 -5.71 9.34
CA GLN A 27 -53.64 -5.41 9.05
C GLN A 27 -54.43 -5.07 10.33
N ALA A 28 -53.80 -5.08 11.51
CA ALA A 28 -54.47 -4.79 12.79
C ALA A 28 -54.91 -3.32 12.96
N TYR A 29 -54.64 -2.44 11.99
CA TYR A 29 -55.15 -1.07 11.96
C TYR A 29 -56.36 -0.87 11.03
N ASP A 30 -56.94 -1.95 10.46
CA ASP A 30 -58.25 -1.85 9.79
C ASP A 30 -59.31 -1.36 10.79
N PHE A 31 -60.24 -0.55 10.31
CA PHE A 31 -61.31 0.07 11.09
C PHE A 31 -62.03 -0.95 11.98
N ASP A 32 -62.42 -2.09 11.40
CA ASP A 32 -63.15 -3.13 12.13
C ASP A 32 -62.31 -3.80 13.21
N THR A 33 -61.00 -3.96 12.98
CA THR A 33 -60.07 -4.56 13.94
C THR A 33 -59.79 -3.62 15.11
N LEU A 34 -59.58 -2.32 14.84
CA LEU A 34 -59.41 -1.30 15.87
C LEU A 34 -60.67 -1.16 16.72
N LYS A 35 -61.83 -1.11 16.07
CA LYS A 35 -63.14 -1.09 16.75
C LYS A 35 -63.30 -2.31 17.65
N ALA A 36 -63.04 -3.52 17.14
CA ALA A 36 -63.16 -4.75 17.90
C ALA A 36 -62.21 -4.77 19.12
N ALA A 37 -60.95 -4.37 18.95
CA ALA A 37 -59.98 -4.31 20.03
C ALA A 37 -60.38 -3.30 21.13
N MET A 38 -60.91 -2.12 20.74
CA MET A 38 -61.39 -1.14 21.70
C MET A 38 -62.65 -1.63 22.43
N VAL A 39 -63.58 -2.29 21.72
CA VAL A 39 -64.76 -2.93 22.32
C VAL A 39 -64.34 -3.99 23.34
N ASP A 40 -63.39 -4.86 22.98
CA ASP A 40 -62.90 -5.93 23.86
C ASP A 40 -62.13 -5.37 25.06
N TYR A 41 -61.36 -4.30 24.88
CA TYR A 41 -60.69 -3.59 25.97
C TYR A 41 -61.69 -3.03 26.99
N ILE A 42 -62.77 -2.41 26.52
CA ILE A 42 -63.79 -1.85 27.41
C ILE A 42 -64.61 -2.95 28.07
N ARG A 43 -64.94 -4.03 27.36
CA ARG A 43 -65.57 -5.22 27.95
C ARG A 43 -64.75 -5.81 29.08
N LEU A 44 -63.42 -5.81 28.95
CA LEU A 44 -62.53 -6.37 29.95
C LEU A 44 -62.36 -5.47 31.18
N ASN A 45 -62.21 -4.15 30.97
CA ASN A 45 -61.84 -3.21 32.04
C ASN A 45 -63.03 -2.48 32.68
N TYR A 46 -64.14 -2.33 31.97
CA TYR A 46 -65.34 -1.63 32.42
C TYR A 46 -66.65 -2.42 32.11
N PRO A 47 -66.73 -3.72 32.48
CA PRO A 47 -67.89 -4.55 32.17
C PRO A 47 -69.20 -4.07 32.82
N GLU A 48 -69.12 -3.40 33.97
CA GLU A 48 -70.29 -2.95 34.74
C GLU A 48 -70.87 -1.62 34.23
N ASP A 49 -70.01 -0.75 33.67
CA ASP A 49 -70.40 0.59 33.20
C ASP A 49 -70.89 0.58 31.74
N TYR A 50 -70.40 -0.34 30.91
CA TYR A 50 -70.73 -0.44 29.48
C TYR A 50 -71.07 -1.89 29.07
N ASN A 51 -72.36 -2.19 28.93
CA ASN A 51 -72.86 -3.53 28.58
C ASN A 51 -73.70 -3.56 27.27
N ASP A 52 -74.00 -2.40 26.67
CA ASP A 52 -74.76 -2.33 25.41
C ASP A 52 -73.83 -2.16 24.20
N TRP A 53 -73.80 -3.18 23.34
CA TRP A 53 -72.95 -3.25 22.14
C TRP A 53 -73.75 -3.24 20.83
N ILE A 54 -74.99 -2.74 20.83
CA ILE A 54 -75.81 -2.61 19.61
C ILE A 54 -75.28 -1.48 18.73
N GLN A 55 -75.14 -1.70 17.42
CA GLN A 55 -74.57 -0.73 16.46
C GLN A 55 -75.26 0.65 16.44
N SER A 56 -76.51 0.76 16.88
CA SER A 56 -77.25 2.03 16.97
C SER A 56 -76.95 2.84 18.23
N SER A 57 -76.10 2.33 19.14
CA SER A 57 -75.73 3.02 20.37
C SER A 57 -74.83 4.22 20.09
N GLU A 58 -75.12 5.36 20.73
CA GLU A 58 -74.32 6.59 20.62
C GLU A 58 -72.86 6.34 21.01
N PHE A 59 -72.62 5.48 22.01
CA PHE A 59 -71.27 5.13 22.45
C PHE A 59 -70.47 4.36 21.39
N ILE A 60 -71.13 3.45 20.66
CA ILE A 60 -70.49 2.75 19.54
C ILE A 60 -70.24 3.70 18.37
N SER A 61 -71.13 4.67 18.13
CA SER A 61 -70.89 5.68 17.10
C SER A 61 -69.69 6.59 17.40
N LEU A 62 -69.44 6.89 18.69
CA LEU A 62 -68.23 7.60 19.13
C LEU A 62 -66.99 6.71 18.97
N MET A 63 -67.12 5.42 19.31
CA MET A 63 -66.06 4.44 19.09
C MET A 63 -65.71 4.30 17.60
N ASP A 64 -66.72 4.34 16.73
CA ASP A 64 -66.54 4.32 15.27
C ASP A 64 -65.80 5.58 14.81
N LEU A 65 -66.10 6.76 15.35
CA LEU A 65 -65.33 7.97 15.05
C LEU A 65 -63.85 7.83 15.48
N ILE A 66 -63.60 7.28 16.67
CA ILE A 66 -62.24 7.07 17.19
C ILE A 66 -61.50 6.01 16.38
N ALA A 67 -62.15 4.91 16.00
CA ALA A 67 -61.60 3.86 15.16
C ALA A 67 -61.29 4.40 13.75
N PHE A 68 -62.17 5.23 13.18
CA PHE A 68 -61.91 5.91 11.89
C PHE A 68 -60.71 6.86 12.00
N MET A 69 -60.62 7.66 13.06
CA MET A 69 -59.46 8.52 13.31
C MET A 69 -58.18 7.70 13.48
N GLY A 70 -58.25 6.61 14.25
CA GLY A 70 -57.15 5.68 14.49
C GLY A 70 -56.65 5.03 13.21
N HIS A 71 -57.55 4.57 12.35
CA HIS A 71 -57.23 4.02 11.03
C HIS A 71 -56.48 5.04 10.15
N ASN A 72 -57.00 6.27 10.04
CA ASN A 72 -56.37 7.32 9.25
C ASN A 72 -54.99 7.73 9.79
N LEU A 73 -54.82 7.79 11.11
CA LEU A 73 -53.53 8.10 11.73
C LEU A 73 -52.54 6.96 11.51
N ALA A 74 -52.97 5.71 11.71
CA ALA A 74 -52.14 4.53 11.50
C ALA A 74 -51.66 4.44 10.05
N PHE A 75 -52.54 4.67 9.06
CA PHE A 75 -52.16 4.72 7.66
C PHE A 75 -51.10 5.80 7.37
N ARG A 76 -51.24 7.00 7.95
CA ARG A 76 -50.25 8.08 7.79
C ARG A 76 -48.90 7.75 8.43
N ILE A 77 -48.91 7.15 9.61
CA ILE A 77 -47.69 6.71 10.30
C ILE A 77 -47.02 5.61 9.49
N ASP A 78 -47.78 4.60 9.03
CA ASP A 78 -47.27 3.50 8.22
C ASP A 78 -46.62 4.03 6.92
N PHE A 79 -47.33 4.89 6.18
CA PHE A 79 -46.77 5.55 4.99
C PHE A 79 -45.47 6.30 5.31
N ALA A 80 -45.45 7.11 6.37
CA ALA A 80 -44.25 7.83 6.79
C ALA A 80 -43.11 6.90 7.24
N THR A 81 -43.41 5.76 7.87
CA THR A 81 -42.40 4.79 8.30
C THR A 81 -41.79 4.03 7.13
N ARG A 82 -42.59 3.67 6.11
CA ARG A 82 -42.09 3.04 4.89
C ARG A 82 -41.15 3.96 4.13
N GLU A 83 -41.47 5.25 4.09
CA GLU A 83 -40.62 6.26 3.45
C GLU A 83 -39.26 6.51 4.15
N ASN A 84 -39.06 5.98 5.38
CA ASN A 84 -37.79 6.13 6.11
C ASN A 84 -36.78 5.00 5.83
N PHE A 85 -37.17 3.90 5.18
CA PHE A 85 -36.27 2.79 4.88
C PHE A 85 -36.05 2.65 3.37
N MET A 86 -34.79 2.49 2.95
CA MET A 86 -34.41 2.50 1.54
C MET A 86 -35.17 1.44 0.71
N GLU A 87 -35.36 0.25 1.28
CA GLU A 87 -36.02 -0.88 0.62
C GLU A 87 -37.54 -0.71 0.47
N THR A 88 -38.18 0.09 1.33
CA THR A 88 -39.66 0.24 1.35
C THR A 88 -40.15 1.61 0.89
N ALA A 89 -39.26 2.60 0.76
CA ALA A 89 -39.59 3.91 0.24
C ALA A 89 -40.07 3.82 -1.23
N GLN A 90 -41.13 4.56 -1.56
CA GLN A 90 -41.69 4.59 -2.92
C GLN A 90 -41.55 5.96 -3.56
N SER A 91 -41.54 7.03 -2.77
CA SER A 91 -41.33 8.39 -3.29
C SER A 91 -39.89 8.58 -3.76
N ARG A 92 -39.72 9.12 -4.98
CA ARG A 92 -38.40 9.48 -5.53
C ARG A 92 -37.63 10.40 -4.58
N ASP A 93 -38.29 11.40 -4.00
CA ASP A 93 -37.64 12.37 -3.11
C ASP A 93 -37.06 11.70 -1.85
N SER A 94 -37.81 10.79 -1.21
CA SER A 94 -37.34 10.03 -0.06
C SER A 94 -36.17 9.12 -0.43
N ILE A 95 -36.25 8.41 -1.57
CA ILE A 95 -35.18 7.56 -2.10
C ILE A 95 -33.90 8.39 -2.33
N LEU A 96 -34.01 9.56 -2.97
CA LEU A 96 -32.88 10.46 -3.19
C LEU A 96 -32.29 10.98 -1.87
N LYS A 97 -33.12 11.27 -0.86
CA LYS A 97 -32.66 11.73 0.47
C LYS A 97 -31.96 10.62 1.25
N LEU A 98 -32.51 9.41 1.24
CA LEU A 98 -31.90 8.23 1.87
C LEU A 98 -30.60 7.82 1.18
N ALA A 99 -30.57 7.82 -0.14
CA ALA A 99 -29.35 7.62 -0.91
C ALA A 99 -28.26 8.63 -0.52
N ARG A 100 -28.61 9.92 -0.45
CA ARG A 100 -27.70 10.99 0.00
C ARG A 100 -27.25 10.81 1.44
N PHE A 101 -28.11 10.33 2.33
CA PHE A 101 -27.75 9.99 3.71
C PHE A 101 -26.69 8.88 3.76
N LEU A 102 -26.77 7.90 2.87
CA LEU A 102 -25.76 6.87 2.67
C LEU A 102 -24.53 7.36 1.87
N GLY A 103 -24.49 8.64 1.46
CA GLY A 103 -23.42 9.21 0.66
C GLY A 103 -23.42 8.78 -0.81
N TYR A 104 -24.49 8.17 -1.30
CA TYR A 104 -24.67 7.85 -2.73
C TYR A 104 -25.35 9.04 -3.43
N ASN A 105 -24.73 9.57 -4.48
CA ASN A 105 -25.33 10.61 -5.32
C ASN A 105 -25.82 9.99 -6.64
N PRO A 106 -27.13 9.86 -6.85
CA PRO A 106 -27.68 9.30 -8.07
C PRO A 106 -27.35 10.16 -9.29
N THR A 107 -27.00 9.51 -10.40
CA THR A 107 -26.68 10.17 -11.66
C THR A 107 -27.95 10.65 -12.35
N ARG A 108 -27.93 11.90 -12.84
CA ARG A 108 -28.98 12.47 -13.69
C ARG A 108 -28.86 11.96 -15.14
N ASN A 109 -29.75 12.41 -16.01
CA ASN A 109 -29.62 12.20 -17.45
C ASN A 109 -28.25 12.69 -18.01
N ILE A 110 -27.73 11.98 -19.00
CA ILE A 110 -26.51 12.37 -19.73
C ILE A 110 -26.91 12.67 -21.17
N ASN A 111 -26.56 13.85 -21.65
CA ASN A 111 -26.92 14.29 -23.00
C ASN A 111 -25.98 13.68 -24.04
N SER A 112 -26.48 13.52 -25.27
CA SER A 112 -25.62 13.06 -26.37
C SER A 112 -24.59 14.13 -26.74
N SER A 113 -23.35 13.72 -27.00
CA SER A 113 -22.27 14.60 -27.44
C SER A 113 -21.35 13.95 -28.47
N GLY A 114 -20.78 14.73 -29.37
CA GLY A 114 -19.93 14.19 -30.43
C GLY A 114 -19.22 15.28 -31.22
N VAL A 115 -18.70 14.89 -32.38
CA VAL A 115 -17.99 15.81 -33.29
C VAL A 115 -18.64 15.80 -34.67
N LEU A 116 -18.77 16.97 -35.29
CA LEU A 116 -19.23 17.13 -36.67
C LEU A 116 -18.08 17.55 -37.56
N LYS A 117 -17.91 16.87 -38.70
CA LYS A 117 -16.83 17.13 -39.65
C LYS A 117 -17.18 18.31 -40.56
N ILE A 118 -16.23 19.19 -40.81
CA ILE A 118 -16.37 20.24 -41.83
C ILE A 118 -16.30 19.61 -43.21
N LYS A 119 -17.42 19.65 -43.93
CA LYS A 119 -17.54 19.17 -45.31
C LYS A 119 -17.20 20.26 -46.31
N THR A 120 -17.79 21.43 -46.16
CA THR A 120 -17.49 22.60 -47.00
C THR A 120 -17.17 23.82 -46.14
N ILE A 121 -16.32 24.69 -46.67
CA ILE A 121 -15.89 25.93 -46.03
C ILE A 121 -15.89 27.06 -47.05
N ARG A 122 -16.30 28.25 -46.59
CA ARG A 122 -16.36 29.48 -47.38
C ARG A 122 -16.04 30.68 -46.49
N THR A 123 -15.34 31.67 -47.03
CA THR A 123 -15.08 32.94 -46.34
C THR A 123 -15.52 34.14 -47.18
N THR A 124 -15.92 35.22 -46.50
CA THR A 124 -16.16 36.54 -47.10
C THR A 124 -14.88 37.34 -47.33
N GLU A 125 -13.72 36.84 -46.88
CA GLU A 125 -12.40 37.45 -47.09
C GLU A 125 -11.88 37.19 -48.52
N ALA A 126 -11.20 38.17 -49.11
CA ALA A 126 -10.52 37.99 -50.40
C ALA A 126 -9.14 37.36 -50.20
N LEU A 127 -9.07 36.04 -50.42
CA LEU A 127 -7.82 35.26 -50.38
C LEU A 127 -7.43 34.82 -51.80
N ILE A 128 -6.14 34.80 -52.10
CA ILE A 128 -5.60 34.44 -53.42
C ILE A 128 -4.88 33.09 -53.30
N ASP A 129 -5.28 32.10 -54.10
CA ASP A 129 -4.65 30.77 -54.11
C ASP A 129 -3.31 30.74 -54.88
N SER A 130 -2.62 29.59 -54.86
CA SER A 130 -1.35 29.39 -55.56
C SER A 130 -1.42 29.59 -57.08
N ASP A 131 -2.61 29.50 -57.69
CA ASP A 131 -2.86 29.73 -59.12
C ASP A 131 -3.26 31.19 -59.42
N GLY A 132 -3.35 32.05 -58.40
CA GLY A 132 -3.67 33.48 -58.54
C GLY A 132 -5.17 33.79 -58.58
N ASN A 133 -6.04 32.83 -58.29
CA ASN A 133 -7.50 33.01 -58.26
C ASN A 133 -7.96 33.51 -56.89
N ASN A 134 -8.92 34.44 -56.88
CA ASN A 134 -9.56 34.90 -55.66
C ASN A 134 -10.66 33.91 -55.24
N ILE A 135 -10.60 33.41 -54.00
CA ILE A 135 -11.54 32.41 -53.46
C ILE A 135 -12.63 33.01 -52.55
N LEU A 136 -12.87 34.31 -52.63
CA LEU A 136 -13.96 35.00 -51.92
C LEU A 136 -15.33 34.39 -52.27
N ASN A 137 -16.10 34.01 -51.24
CA ASN A 137 -17.42 33.40 -51.34
C ASN A 137 -17.48 32.12 -52.20
N VAL A 138 -16.36 31.43 -52.38
CA VAL A 138 -16.29 30.13 -53.07
C VAL A 138 -16.40 29.00 -52.04
N ASP A 139 -17.26 28.02 -52.32
CA ASP A 139 -17.38 26.82 -51.50
C ASP A 139 -16.23 25.84 -51.81
N VAL A 140 -15.38 25.58 -50.81
CA VAL A 140 -14.28 24.62 -50.91
C VAL A 140 -14.66 23.37 -50.13
N THR A 141 -14.67 22.21 -50.80
CA THR A 141 -15.08 20.93 -50.20
C THR A 141 -13.86 20.12 -49.74
N TRP A 142 -13.93 19.52 -48.55
CA TRP A 142 -12.89 18.64 -48.03
C TRP A 142 -12.76 17.38 -48.88
N ASN A 143 -11.53 17.01 -49.25
CA ASN A 143 -11.23 15.82 -50.07
C ASN A 143 -11.98 15.78 -51.43
N ASP A 144 -12.14 16.93 -52.06
CA ASP A 144 -12.70 17.02 -53.41
C ASP A 144 -11.71 16.49 -54.46
N SER A 145 -12.16 15.50 -55.24
CA SER A 145 -11.36 14.91 -56.33
C SER A 145 -11.40 15.72 -57.64
N THR A 146 -12.31 16.69 -57.75
CA THR A 146 -12.50 17.54 -58.94
C THR A 146 -11.70 18.84 -58.89
N ASN A 147 -11.30 19.28 -57.70
CA ASN A 147 -10.46 20.46 -57.47
C ASN A 147 -9.11 20.05 -56.86
N ALA A 148 -8.05 20.06 -57.67
CA ALA A 148 -6.70 19.67 -57.24
C ALA A 148 -6.12 20.56 -56.12
N ASN A 149 -6.58 21.81 -56.02
CA ASN A 149 -6.13 22.79 -55.02
C ASN A 149 -7.04 22.83 -53.79
N ALA A 150 -8.08 21.98 -53.70
CA ALA A 150 -9.08 22.03 -52.63
C ALA A 150 -8.43 21.97 -51.25
N TYR A 151 -7.41 21.12 -51.06
CA TYR A 151 -6.71 20.99 -49.78
C TYR A 151 -5.97 22.27 -49.38
N GLU A 152 -5.27 22.92 -50.31
CA GLU A 152 -4.58 24.20 -50.07
C GLU A 152 -5.59 25.30 -49.75
N GLN A 153 -6.62 25.46 -50.59
CA GLN A 153 -7.66 26.47 -50.42
C GLN A 153 -8.37 26.31 -49.07
N PHE A 154 -8.65 25.07 -48.66
CA PHE A 154 -9.28 24.76 -47.38
C PHE A 154 -8.41 25.19 -46.19
N LEU A 155 -7.11 24.86 -46.21
CA LEU A 155 -6.16 25.26 -45.18
C LEU A 155 -5.92 26.78 -45.17
N MET A 156 -5.92 27.44 -46.34
CA MET A 156 -5.75 28.88 -46.45
C MET A 156 -6.92 29.62 -45.78
N ILE A 157 -8.16 29.19 -46.03
CA ILE A 157 -9.33 29.76 -45.36
C ILE A 157 -9.25 29.53 -43.85
N LEU A 158 -8.97 28.31 -43.39
CA LEU A 158 -8.87 28.05 -41.94
C LEU A 158 -7.76 28.86 -41.27
N ASN A 159 -6.56 28.90 -41.85
CA ASN A 159 -5.42 29.65 -41.30
C ASN A 159 -5.65 31.17 -41.28
N SER A 160 -6.53 31.71 -42.13
CA SER A 160 -6.97 33.11 -42.07
C SER A 160 -7.90 33.39 -40.89
N SER A 161 -8.69 32.38 -40.49
CA SER A 161 -9.63 32.43 -39.38
C SER A 161 -9.05 32.06 -38.02
N PHE A 162 -7.93 31.35 -37.98
CA PHE A 162 -7.20 31.05 -36.76
C PHE A 162 -6.37 32.22 -36.24
N GLY A 163 -6.12 32.21 -34.92
CA GLY A 163 -5.20 33.15 -34.29
C GLY A 163 -3.78 33.07 -34.87
N SER A 164 -3.04 34.16 -34.82
CA SER A 164 -1.68 34.26 -35.39
C SER A 164 -0.68 33.25 -34.81
N THR A 165 -0.94 32.76 -33.58
CA THR A 165 -0.12 31.77 -32.87
C THR A 165 -0.69 30.35 -32.92
N THR A 166 -1.87 30.14 -33.48
CA THR A 166 -2.58 28.85 -33.48
C THR A 166 -2.98 28.42 -34.89
N GLN A 167 -2.10 28.63 -35.87
CA GLN A 167 -2.32 28.22 -37.25
C GLN A 167 -2.14 26.70 -37.39
N PHE A 168 -2.73 26.11 -38.44
CA PHE A 168 -2.55 24.70 -38.75
C PHE A 168 -1.07 24.33 -38.88
N GLY A 169 -0.63 23.34 -38.10
CA GLY A 169 0.78 22.99 -37.89
C GLY A 169 1.36 23.44 -36.55
N THR A 170 0.77 24.45 -35.91
CA THR A 170 1.07 24.91 -34.54
C THR A 170 -0.21 24.90 -33.70
N PRO A 171 -0.65 23.72 -33.20
CA PRO A 171 -1.89 23.62 -32.45
C PRO A 171 -1.80 24.31 -31.08
N PHE A 172 -2.93 24.82 -30.59
CA PHE A 172 -3.05 25.34 -29.22
C PHE A 172 -2.81 24.24 -28.18
N LYS A 173 -3.34 23.04 -28.46
CA LYS A 173 -3.19 21.85 -27.62
C LYS A 173 -3.23 20.60 -28.50
N THR A 174 -2.48 19.57 -28.12
CA THR A 174 -2.48 18.28 -28.79
C THR A 174 -2.62 17.15 -27.77
N ALA A 175 -3.35 16.11 -28.15
CA ALA A 175 -3.51 14.87 -27.38
C ALA A 175 -3.67 13.70 -28.35
N THR A 176 -3.52 12.47 -27.86
CA THR A 176 -3.81 11.26 -28.63
C THR A 176 -4.93 10.52 -27.91
N LEU A 177 -6.09 10.42 -28.55
CA LEU A 177 -7.27 9.71 -28.02
C LEU A 177 -7.53 8.51 -28.93
N ASP A 178 -7.65 7.30 -28.36
CA ASP A 178 -7.88 6.06 -29.11
C ASP A 178 -6.91 5.82 -30.29
N GLY A 179 -5.65 6.24 -30.13
CA GLY A 179 -4.63 6.17 -31.19
C GLY A 179 -4.81 7.19 -32.33
N VAL A 180 -5.79 8.08 -32.25
CA VAL A 180 -6.04 9.20 -33.17
C VAL A 180 -5.41 10.47 -32.62
N LYS A 181 -4.56 11.12 -33.41
CA LYS A 181 -3.96 12.40 -33.02
C LYS A 181 -5.03 13.48 -33.09
N THR A 182 -5.30 14.11 -31.95
CA THR A 182 -6.26 15.19 -31.78
C THR A 182 -5.52 16.50 -31.54
N GLU A 183 -5.83 17.51 -32.33
CA GLU A 183 -5.25 18.84 -32.25
C GLU A 183 -6.35 19.88 -32.10
N ILE A 184 -6.14 20.88 -31.26
CA ILE A 184 -7.09 21.98 -31.05
C ILE A 184 -6.49 23.27 -31.61
N TYR A 185 -7.28 24.00 -32.40
CA TYR A 185 -6.93 25.28 -32.99
C TYR A 185 -7.91 26.36 -32.50
N LYS A 186 -7.40 27.53 -32.12
CA LYS A 186 -8.21 28.67 -31.68
C LYS A 186 -8.49 29.60 -32.84
N MET A 187 -9.76 29.98 -33.01
CA MET A 187 -10.18 31.01 -33.95
C MET A 187 -9.83 32.40 -33.42
N ASN A 188 -9.78 33.39 -34.30
CA ASN A 188 -9.62 34.79 -33.93
C ASN A 188 -11.01 35.44 -33.78
N SER A 189 -11.76 35.01 -32.78
CA SER A 189 -13.17 35.42 -32.55
C SER A 189 -13.28 36.80 -31.88
N GLN A 190 -14.47 37.41 -31.90
CA GLN A 190 -14.74 38.63 -31.12
C GLN A 190 -14.99 38.27 -29.65
N THR A 191 -14.79 39.24 -28.75
CA THR A 191 -15.16 39.13 -27.33
C THR A 191 -16.66 39.35 -27.13
N GLN A 192 -17.22 38.88 -26.01
CA GLN A 192 -18.65 38.97 -25.67
C GLN A 192 -19.60 38.33 -26.70
N GLN A 193 -19.24 37.15 -27.19
CA GLN A 193 -20.07 36.38 -28.12
C GLN A 193 -20.99 35.39 -27.39
N ASN A 194 -21.97 34.85 -28.11
CA ASN A 194 -22.71 33.68 -27.63
C ASN A 194 -21.74 32.50 -27.51
N VAL A 195 -21.79 31.80 -26.38
CA VAL A 195 -20.91 30.66 -26.08
C VAL A 195 -21.25 29.44 -26.96
N THR A 196 -22.48 29.36 -27.46
CA THR A 196 -23.00 28.21 -28.20
C THR A 196 -23.69 28.61 -29.51
N HIS A 197 -23.69 27.71 -30.50
CA HIS A 197 -24.43 27.86 -31.76
C HIS A 197 -25.45 26.74 -31.91
N THR A 198 -26.73 27.09 -31.99
CA THR A 198 -27.84 26.11 -32.03
C THR A 198 -28.10 25.59 -33.45
N PHE A 199 -28.37 24.29 -33.57
CA PHE A 199 -28.92 23.65 -34.77
C PHE A 199 -29.93 22.55 -34.37
N ALA A 200 -30.66 22.00 -35.34
CA ALA A 200 -31.61 20.90 -35.08
C ALA A 200 -31.29 19.69 -35.96
N GLY A 201 -31.34 18.49 -35.36
CA GLY A 201 -31.23 17.20 -36.04
C GLY A 201 -32.58 16.48 -36.05
N THR A 202 -32.83 15.60 -37.03
CA THR A 202 -34.05 14.79 -37.05
C THR A 202 -33.72 13.36 -36.67
N VAL A 203 -33.92 12.99 -35.41
CA VAL A 203 -33.58 11.67 -34.87
C VAL A 203 -34.88 10.89 -34.65
N GLN A 204 -34.97 9.68 -35.21
CA GLN A 204 -36.18 8.83 -35.14
C GLN A 204 -37.49 9.51 -35.59
N GLY A 205 -37.41 10.56 -36.42
CA GLY A 205 -38.58 11.30 -36.93
C GLY A 205 -38.99 12.51 -36.08
N GLU A 206 -38.33 12.77 -34.95
CA GLU A 206 -38.52 13.97 -34.13
C GLU A 206 -37.36 14.95 -34.30
N SER A 207 -37.65 16.25 -34.27
CA SER A 207 -36.65 17.31 -34.37
C SER A 207 -36.10 17.65 -32.98
N ILE A 208 -34.81 17.36 -32.76
CA ILE A 208 -34.12 17.56 -31.48
C ILE A 208 -33.13 18.73 -31.61
N PRO A 209 -33.11 19.68 -30.65
CA PRO A 209 -32.14 20.78 -30.65
C PRO A 209 -30.76 20.33 -30.15
N PHE A 210 -29.73 20.79 -30.82
CA PHE A 210 -28.32 20.60 -30.50
C PHE A 210 -27.59 21.94 -30.49
N GLU A 211 -26.47 22.00 -29.78
CA GLU A 211 -25.59 23.14 -29.71
C GLU A 211 -24.16 22.75 -30.04
N ILE A 212 -23.51 23.54 -30.89
CA ILE A 212 -22.07 23.51 -31.08
C ILE A 212 -21.46 24.36 -29.98
N THR A 213 -20.48 23.77 -29.29
CA THR A 213 -19.87 24.34 -28.09
C THR A 213 -18.37 24.36 -28.23
N ASN A 214 -17.72 25.09 -27.31
CA ASN A 214 -16.28 25.08 -27.25
C ASN A 214 -15.77 23.71 -26.75
N VAL A 215 -14.52 23.37 -27.07
CA VAL A 215 -13.96 22.05 -26.73
C VAL A 215 -12.55 22.15 -26.17
N ASP A 216 -12.27 21.31 -25.19
CA ASP A 216 -10.93 21.05 -24.71
C ASP A 216 -10.67 19.54 -24.72
N VAL A 217 -9.42 19.18 -24.59
CA VAL A 217 -8.99 17.78 -24.55
C VAL A 217 -8.21 17.52 -23.28
N ASP A 218 -8.55 16.46 -22.57
CA ASP A 218 -7.81 15.98 -21.42
C ASP A 218 -7.47 14.50 -21.62
N SER A 219 -6.28 14.09 -21.18
CA SER A 219 -5.83 12.70 -21.35
C SER A 219 -6.67 11.71 -20.54
N THR A 220 -7.39 12.18 -19.53
CA THR A 220 -8.22 11.38 -18.62
C THR A 220 -9.71 11.51 -18.97
N LEU A 221 -10.20 12.72 -19.24
CA LEU A 221 -11.62 12.96 -19.53
C LEU A 221 -12.01 12.86 -21.02
N GLY A 222 -11.04 12.74 -21.93
CA GLY A 222 -11.30 12.77 -23.36
C GLY A 222 -11.65 14.17 -23.88
N LEU A 223 -12.61 14.26 -24.81
CA LEU A 223 -13.14 15.54 -25.29
C LEU A 223 -14.24 16.03 -24.36
N PHE A 224 -14.12 17.26 -23.86
CA PHE A 224 -15.12 17.86 -22.98
C PHE A 224 -15.30 19.35 -23.26
N GLU A 225 -16.42 19.89 -22.79
CA GLU A 225 -16.72 21.33 -22.88
C GLU A 225 -16.03 22.06 -21.73
N PRO A 226 -15.16 23.06 -22.00
CA PRO A 226 -14.56 23.87 -20.96
C PRO A 226 -15.63 24.79 -20.34
N TYR A 227 -15.28 25.42 -19.21
CA TYR A 227 -16.14 26.41 -18.56
C TYR A 227 -16.65 27.45 -19.56
N PRO A 228 -17.97 27.71 -19.63
CA PRO A 228 -18.55 28.73 -20.50
C PRO A 228 -17.92 30.09 -20.23
N ASP A 229 -17.42 30.74 -21.29
CA ASP A 229 -16.78 32.05 -21.23
C ASP A 229 -17.10 32.84 -22.52
N PRO A 230 -17.91 33.91 -22.44
CA PRO A 230 -18.26 34.77 -23.57
C PRO A 230 -17.07 35.47 -24.24
N ASP A 231 -15.93 35.58 -23.56
CA ASP A 231 -14.71 36.21 -24.10
C ASP A 231 -13.73 35.18 -24.69
N SER A 232 -14.03 33.88 -24.54
CA SER A 232 -13.20 32.80 -25.07
C SER A 232 -13.45 32.57 -26.55
N ALA A 233 -12.37 32.49 -27.33
CA ALA A 233 -12.47 32.19 -28.74
C ALA A 233 -12.99 30.76 -29.02
N MET A 234 -13.76 30.62 -30.11
CA MET A 234 -14.23 29.32 -30.58
C MET A 234 -13.04 28.43 -30.97
N ARG A 235 -13.13 27.14 -30.65
CA ARG A 235 -12.07 26.16 -30.94
C ARG A 235 -12.54 25.15 -31.98
N CYS A 236 -11.64 24.84 -32.91
CA CYS A 236 -11.82 23.82 -33.93
C CYS A 236 -10.87 22.64 -33.64
N LEU A 237 -11.37 21.43 -33.83
CA LEU A 237 -10.61 20.19 -33.67
C LEU A 237 -10.04 19.77 -35.02
N TYR A 238 -8.85 19.19 -35.02
CA TYR A 238 -8.33 18.42 -36.15
C TYR A 238 -7.99 17.01 -35.66
N LEU A 239 -8.63 16.02 -36.27
CA LEU A 239 -8.39 14.60 -36.00
C LEU A 239 -7.55 14.02 -37.14
N ASN A 240 -6.62 13.13 -36.80
CA ASN A 240 -5.79 12.42 -37.78
C ASN A 240 -5.55 10.97 -37.34
N ASP A 241 -6.14 10.03 -38.08
CA ASP A 241 -6.05 8.59 -37.86
C ASP A 241 -5.00 7.89 -38.75
N GLY A 242 -4.28 8.67 -39.58
CA GLY A 242 -3.25 8.16 -40.49
C GLY A 242 -3.78 7.41 -41.73
N LYS A 243 -5.10 7.34 -41.94
CA LYS A 243 -5.72 6.64 -43.10
C LYS A 243 -6.02 7.56 -44.30
N GLY A 244 -5.59 8.82 -44.24
CA GLY A 244 -5.72 9.81 -45.30
C GLY A 244 -7.02 10.63 -45.25
N ASN A 245 -7.14 11.62 -46.14
CA ASN A 245 -8.19 12.65 -46.10
C ASN A 245 -9.62 12.12 -46.31
N SER A 246 -9.77 10.93 -46.92
CA SER A 246 -11.04 10.25 -47.11
C SER A 246 -11.54 9.52 -45.86
N SER A 247 -10.73 9.42 -44.80
CA SER A 247 -11.16 8.78 -43.56
C SER A 247 -12.21 9.63 -42.83
N ALA A 248 -13.20 8.97 -42.22
CA ALA A 248 -14.20 9.59 -41.37
C ALA A 248 -13.55 10.32 -40.17
N LYS A 249 -12.44 9.78 -39.64
CA LYS A 249 -11.70 10.33 -38.48
C LYS A 249 -10.51 11.24 -38.85
N THR A 250 -10.38 11.65 -40.11
CA THR A 250 -9.35 12.60 -40.54
C THR A 250 -9.99 13.86 -41.14
N GLY A 251 -9.68 15.02 -40.56
CA GLY A 251 -10.19 16.33 -40.99
C GLY A 251 -10.41 17.31 -39.84
N PHE A 252 -11.14 18.39 -40.12
CA PHE A 252 -11.50 19.41 -39.13
C PHE A 252 -12.92 19.20 -38.62
N PHE A 253 -13.13 19.43 -37.32
CA PHE A 253 -14.38 19.15 -36.63
C PHE A 253 -14.78 20.26 -35.64
N PHE A 254 -16.07 20.34 -35.37
CA PHE A 254 -16.63 21.08 -34.23
C PHE A 254 -17.29 20.11 -33.25
N TYR A 255 -17.18 20.41 -31.97
CA TYR A 255 -17.81 19.63 -30.91
C TYR A 255 -19.24 20.08 -30.69
N PHE A 256 -20.15 19.13 -30.50
CA PHE A 256 -21.56 19.42 -30.26
C PHE A 256 -22.10 18.63 -29.07
N LYS A 257 -23.13 19.19 -28.44
CA LYS A 257 -23.92 18.55 -27.40
C LYS A 257 -25.41 18.73 -27.66
N GLN A 258 -26.20 17.77 -27.21
CA GLN A 258 -27.65 17.89 -27.21
C GLN A 258 -28.12 18.78 -26.05
N GLY A 259 -29.19 19.53 -26.29
CA GLY A 259 -29.83 20.36 -25.27
C GLY A 259 -29.40 21.82 -25.32
N THR A 260 -29.96 22.62 -24.43
CA THR A 260 -29.80 24.07 -24.42
C THR A 260 -29.03 24.53 -23.19
N LEU A 261 -28.03 25.40 -23.38
CA LEU A 261 -27.25 25.96 -22.29
C LEU A 261 -27.96 27.18 -21.69
N GLU A 262 -28.25 27.12 -20.39
CA GLU A 262 -28.87 28.19 -19.63
C GLU A 262 -27.98 28.63 -18.45
N PHE A 263 -28.29 29.78 -17.86
CA PHE A 263 -27.64 30.23 -16.64
C PHE A 263 -28.60 30.92 -15.67
N LYS A 264 -28.25 30.88 -14.39
CA LYS A 264 -28.92 31.60 -13.31
C LYS A 264 -27.92 32.44 -12.52
N ASP A 265 -28.16 33.74 -12.46
CA ASP A 265 -27.36 34.67 -11.67
C ASP A 265 -28.00 34.92 -10.30
N THR A 266 -27.21 34.79 -9.24
CA THR A 266 -27.63 35.04 -7.86
C THR A 266 -26.65 36.00 -7.18
N LEU A 267 -27.16 37.15 -6.72
CA LEU A 267 -26.35 38.13 -6.00
C LEU A 267 -26.24 37.77 -4.51
N ILE A 268 -25.01 37.57 -4.05
CA ILE A 268 -24.67 37.31 -2.64
C ILE A 268 -23.87 38.48 -2.08
N ASN A 269 -24.56 39.36 -1.36
CA ASN A 269 -23.98 40.58 -0.79
C ASN A 269 -23.04 40.33 0.41
N ARG A 270 -23.30 39.27 1.18
CA ARG A 270 -22.49 38.86 2.34
C ARG A 270 -22.29 37.36 2.28
N PRO A 271 -21.06 36.86 2.51
CA PRO A 271 -20.82 35.43 2.58
C PRO A 271 -21.58 34.85 3.78
N ILE A 272 -22.48 33.90 3.50
CA ILE A 272 -23.23 33.13 4.49
C ILE A 272 -22.68 31.71 4.46
N GLU A 273 -22.48 31.11 5.63
CA GLU A 273 -21.97 29.74 5.76
C GLU A 273 -22.99 28.73 5.20
N ASN A 274 -22.51 27.69 4.50
CA ASN A 274 -23.35 26.63 3.92
C ASN A 274 -24.48 27.14 3.01
N GLN A 275 -24.21 28.22 2.25
CA GLN A 275 -25.18 28.76 1.30
C GLN A 275 -25.61 27.69 0.28
N VAL A 276 -26.91 27.65 -0.02
CA VAL A 276 -27.49 26.80 -1.06
C VAL A 276 -28.19 27.67 -2.10
N ILE A 277 -28.04 27.33 -3.37
CA ILE A 277 -28.73 27.94 -4.50
C ILE A 277 -29.51 26.85 -5.24
N ASP A 278 -30.83 26.93 -5.23
CA ASP A 278 -31.70 25.97 -5.91
C ASP A 278 -31.97 26.36 -7.36
N ILE A 279 -31.95 25.39 -8.26
CA ILE A 279 -32.33 25.50 -9.67
C ILE A 279 -33.44 24.48 -9.92
N THR A 280 -34.65 24.98 -10.17
CA THR A 280 -35.87 24.17 -10.29
C THR A 280 -36.17 23.73 -11.72
N THR A 281 -35.27 24.02 -12.67
CA THR A 281 -35.40 23.57 -14.05
C THR A 281 -35.23 22.05 -14.09
N GLU A 282 -36.09 21.36 -14.84
CA GLU A 282 -36.08 19.91 -14.96
C GLU A 282 -35.07 19.44 -16.02
N ASN A 283 -34.67 18.16 -15.98
CA ASN A 283 -33.81 17.50 -16.98
C ASN A 283 -32.41 18.14 -17.14
N ILE A 284 -31.84 18.64 -16.04
CA ILE A 284 -30.47 19.18 -16.06
C ILE A 284 -29.46 18.04 -16.16
N SER A 285 -28.60 18.11 -17.17
CA SER A 285 -27.62 17.06 -17.41
C SER A 285 -26.65 16.88 -16.24
N ASN A 286 -26.17 15.65 -16.04
CA ASN A 286 -25.26 15.29 -14.95
C ASN A 286 -23.93 16.05 -15.03
N ASP A 287 -23.31 16.08 -16.21
CA ASP A 287 -21.93 16.53 -16.41
C ASP A 287 -21.81 18.04 -16.71
N ASP A 288 -22.92 18.67 -17.13
CA ASP A 288 -22.94 20.05 -17.63
C ASP A 288 -23.47 21.04 -16.58
N VAL A 289 -22.69 21.23 -15.52
CA VAL A 289 -22.96 22.23 -14.47
C VAL A 289 -21.66 22.97 -14.12
N TRP A 290 -21.65 24.29 -14.29
CA TRP A 290 -20.49 25.13 -13.99
C TRP A 290 -20.87 26.30 -13.09
N VAL A 291 -20.00 26.65 -12.15
CA VAL A 291 -20.24 27.75 -11.20
C VAL A 291 -19.09 28.75 -11.26
N GLN A 292 -19.44 30.03 -11.44
CA GLN A 292 -18.49 31.12 -11.60
C GLN A 292 -18.94 32.34 -10.80
N THR A 293 -18.00 33.12 -10.28
CA THR A 293 -18.26 34.47 -9.79
C THR A 293 -17.95 35.46 -10.91
N ILE A 294 -18.90 36.33 -11.24
CA ILE A 294 -18.75 37.37 -12.27
C ILE A 294 -18.75 38.78 -11.66
N ASP A 295 -18.13 39.71 -12.36
CA ASP A 295 -18.22 41.14 -12.06
C ASP A 295 -19.47 41.79 -12.65
N GLN A 296 -19.63 43.11 -12.46
CA GLN A 296 -20.77 43.87 -12.99
C GLN A 296 -20.78 43.99 -14.53
N ASN A 297 -19.64 43.74 -15.18
CA ASN A 297 -19.47 43.79 -16.63
C ASN A 297 -19.63 42.39 -17.26
N GLY A 298 -19.85 41.35 -16.46
CA GLY A 298 -20.00 39.97 -16.92
C GLY A 298 -18.68 39.20 -17.06
N ALA A 299 -17.55 39.78 -16.67
CA ALA A 299 -16.25 39.12 -16.72
C ALA A 299 -16.08 38.15 -15.54
N ILE A 300 -15.43 37.01 -15.81
CA ILE A 300 -15.21 35.96 -14.81
C ILE A 300 -14.12 36.41 -13.83
N THR A 301 -14.48 36.48 -12.54
CA THR A 301 -13.55 36.80 -11.43
C THR A 301 -13.00 35.54 -10.77
N THR A 302 -13.85 34.51 -10.61
CA THR A 302 -13.48 33.27 -9.91
C THR A 302 -14.22 32.09 -10.54
N ILE A 303 -13.52 30.98 -10.75
CA ILE A 303 -14.11 29.71 -11.18
C ILE A 303 -14.19 28.80 -9.95
N TRP A 304 -15.36 28.25 -9.67
CA TRP A 304 -15.55 27.33 -8.56
C TRP A 304 -15.36 25.90 -9.05
N THR A 305 -14.68 25.08 -8.24
CA THR A 305 -14.39 23.68 -8.56
C THR A 305 -15.46 22.76 -7.97
N PRO A 306 -16.06 21.85 -8.75
CA PRO A 306 -17.01 20.88 -8.22
C PRO A 306 -16.28 19.87 -7.33
N VAL A 307 -16.87 19.57 -6.17
CA VAL A 307 -16.47 18.45 -5.32
C VAL A 307 -17.01 17.18 -5.95
N ASP A 308 -16.13 16.22 -6.22
CA ASP A 308 -16.54 14.94 -6.78
C ASP A 308 -17.51 14.22 -5.82
N THR A 309 -18.47 13.55 -6.41
CA THR A 309 -19.63 12.95 -5.74
C THR A 309 -19.35 11.55 -5.20
N VAL A 310 -18.06 11.20 -5.07
CA VAL A 310 -17.60 9.99 -4.39
C VAL A 310 -18.19 9.96 -2.97
N VAL A 311 -18.55 8.76 -2.51
CA VAL A 311 -19.15 8.57 -1.18
C VAL A 311 -18.30 9.30 -0.13
N GLY A 312 -18.97 9.94 0.83
CA GLY A 312 -18.33 10.67 1.93
C GLY A 312 -17.61 11.97 1.56
N SER A 313 -17.48 12.34 0.27
CA SER A 313 -16.94 13.63 -0.15
C SER A 313 -18.04 14.70 -0.15
N ASN A 314 -17.78 15.81 0.54
CA ASN A 314 -18.67 16.97 0.59
C ASN A 314 -17.85 18.27 0.67
N VAL A 315 -18.52 19.42 0.69
CA VAL A 315 -17.85 20.73 0.80
C VAL A 315 -17.05 20.96 2.10
N ILE A 316 -17.14 20.06 3.08
CA ILE A 316 -16.44 20.11 4.37
C ILE A 316 -15.28 19.09 4.41
N PHE A 317 -15.49 17.89 3.88
CA PHE A 317 -14.55 16.78 3.82
C PHE A 317 -14.46 16.31 2.37
N ASN A 318 -13.40 16.67 1.67
CA ASN A 318 -13.15 16.20 0.30
C ASN A 318 -11.66 15.98 0.08
N ALA A 319 -11.35 15.26 -1.00
CA ALA A 319 -9.98 15.01 -1.44
C ALA A 319 -9.47 16.08 -2.43
N VAL A 320 -10.19 17.19 -2.62
CA VAL A 320 -9.69 18.30 -3.43
C VAL A 320 -8.48 18.89 -2.70
N ASP A 321 -7.42 19.24 -3.43
CA ASP A 321 -6.21 19.83 -2.86
C ASP A 321 -6.56 20.90 -1.81
N ASN A 322 -5.96 20.83 -0.62
CA ASN A 322 -6.20 21.79 0.47
C ASN A 322 -5.97 23.26 0.06
N ASN A 323 -5.27 23.49 -1.05
CA ASN A 323 -5.03 24.81 -1.62
C ASN A 323 -6.23 25.35 -2.44
N ILE A 324 -7.13 24.51 -2.93
CA ILE A 324 -8.31 24.91 -3.68
C ILE A 324 -9.48 25.07 -2.71
N ARG A 325 -9.79 26.33 -2.36
CA ARG A 325 -10.84 26.65 -1.38
C ARG A 325 -12.18 27.05 -2.01
N ASP A 326 -12.19 27.43 -3.29
CA ASP A 326 -13.42 27.81 -4.00
C ASP A 326 -14.10 26.56 -4.56
N ILE A 327 -14.85 25.86 -3.70
CA ILE A 327 -15.47 24.56 -4.00
C ILE A 327 -16.99 24.59 -3.85
N PHE A 328 -17.69 23.76 -4.63
CA PHE A 328 -19.14 23.58 -4.54
C PHE A 328 -19.55 22.12 -4.73
N GLN A 329 -20.74 21.75 -4.24
CA GLN A 329 -21.34 20.43 -4.45
C GLN A 329 -22.68 20.57 -5.19
N VAL A 330 -22.89 19.73 -6.19
CA VAL A 330 -24.18 19.60 -6.88
C VAL A 330 -25.02 18.53 -6.20
N VAL A 331 -26.21 18.89 -5.76
CA VAL A 331 -27.17 17.98 -5.14
C VAL A 331 -28.32 17.75 -6.10
N THR A 332 -28.55 16.50 -6.48
CA THR A 332 -29.68 16.12 -7.36
C THR A 332 -30.99 16.04 -6.57
N ASN A 333 -32.04 16.62 -7.13
CA ASN A 333 -33.42 16.58 -6.64
C ASN A 333 -34.32 15.80 -7.63
N THR A 334 -35.63 15.82 -7.40
CA THR A 334 -36.60 15.18 -8.31
C THR A 334 -36.58 15.83 -9.70
N ASN A 335 -36.87 15.04 -10.74
CA ASN A 335 -36.91 15.48 -12.14
C ASN A 335 -35.58 16.12 -12.62
N ASP A 336 -34.45 15.63 -12.10
CA ASP A 336 -33.10 16.12 -12.43
C ASP A 336 -32.87 17.62 -12.14
N ALA A 337 -33.71 18.24 -11.32
CA ALA A 337 -33.44 19.57 -10.76
C ALA A 337 -32.24 19.52 -9.80
N ILE A 338 -31.56 20.66 -9.58
CA ILE A 338 -30.31 20.68 -8.80
C ILE A 338 -30.30 21.75 -7.71
N SER A 339 -29.56 21.48 -6.64
CA SER A 339 -29.20 22.47 -5.62
C SER A 339 -27.67 22.57 -5.54
N ILE A 340 -27.13 23.78 -5.66
CA ILE A 340 -25.70 24.05 -5.51
C ILE A 340 -25.42 24.42 -4.06
N LYS A 341 -24.62 23.61 -3.38
CA LYS A 341 -24.22 23.84 -1.99
C LYS A 341 -22.76 24.32 -1.93
N PHE A 342 -22.51 25.36 -1.16
CA PHE A 342 -21.18 25.92 -0.94
C PHE A 342 -20.62 25.59 0.46
N ALA A 343 -19.32 25.78 0.62
CA ALA A 343 -18.60 25.58 1.88
C ALA A 343 -18.96 26.61 2.97
N ASP A 344 -18.52 26.34 4.20
CA ASP A 344 -18.83 27.11 5.42
C ASP A 344 -17.88 28.29 5.70
N GLY A 345 -16.85 28.52 4.89
CA GLY A 345 -15.85 29.57 5.12
C GLY A 345 -14.60 29.09 5.89
N ARG A 346 -14.66 27.92 6.56
CA ARG A 346 -13.54 27.36 7.32
C ARG A 346 -12.69 26.46 6.43
N PHE A 347 -13.28 25.43 5.85
CA PHE A 347 -12.57 24.45 5.02
C PHE A 347 -12.56 24.84 3.53
N GLY A 348 -13.60 25.51 3.06
CA GLY A 348 -13.65 26.20 1.77
C GLY A 348 -14.11 27.65 1.94
N ASN A 349 -14.00 28.46 0.89
CA ASN A 349 -14.48 29.84 0.91
C ASN A 349 -16.01 29.87 0.79
N ALA A 350 -16.65 30.75 1.56
CA ALA A 350 -18.06 31.04 1.41
C ALA A 350 -18.28 31.97 0.19
N PRO A 351 -19.34 31.77 -0.61
CA PRO A 351 -19.53 32.48 -1.86
C PRO A 351 -19.85 33.96 -1.63
N LYS A 352 -19.36 34.83 -2.51
CA LYS A 352 -19.58 36.27 -2.47
C LYS A 352 -19.58 36.86 -3.87
N GLY A 353 -20.43 37.85 -4.12
CA GLY A 353 -20.55 38.52 -5.41
C GLY A 353 -21.73 38.00 -6.22
N VAL A 354 -21.71 38.22 -7.53
CA VAL A 354 -22.72 37.65 -8.44
C VAL A 354 -22.24 36.26 -8.83
N ILE A 355 -22.92 35.24 -8.30
CA ILE A 355 -22.66 33.85 -8.65
C ILE A 355 -23.52 33.49 -9.85
N ARG A 356 -22.86 33.09 -10.94
CA ARG A 356 -23.47 32.54 -12.14
C ARG A 356 -23.35 31.03 -12.12
N VAL A 357 -24.47 30.34 -12.20
CA VAL A 357 -24.52 28.89 -12.39
C VAL A 357 -24.98 28.61 -13.82
N TRP A 358 -24.11 28.05 -14.64
CA TRP A 358 -24.43 27.53 -15.96
C TRP A 358 -24.88 26.08 -15.84
N TYR A 359 -25.94 25.72 -16.55
CA TYR A 359 -26.45 24.35 -16.57
C TYR A 359 -27.08 24.04 -17.94
N ARG A 360 -26.94 22.80 -18.42
CA ARG A 360 -27.53 22.37 -19.69
C ARG A 360 -28.80 21.55 -19.46
N VAL A 361 -29.88 21.92 -20.14
CA VAL A 361 -31.16 21.20 -20.12
C VAL A 361 -31.22 20.24 -21.31
N GLY A 362 -31.28 18.93 -21.03
CA GLY A 362 -31.39 17.87 -22.03
C GLY A 362 -32.82 17.43 -22.31
N ASN A 363 -33.00 16.52 -23.27
CA ASN A 363 -34.30 15.87 -23.48
C ASN A 363 -34.56 14.72 -22.48
N GLY A 364 -33.52 14.21 -21.81
CA GLY A 364 -33.67 13.14 -20.82
C GLY A 364 -34.05 11.78 -21.40
N GLU A 365 -33.69 11.53 -22.66
CA GLU A 365 -34.00 10.30 -23.40
C GLU A 365 -32.72 9.57 -23.83
N GLU A 366 -32.81 8.26 -23.97
CA GLU A 366 -31.75 7.42 -24.55
C GLU A 366 -32.06 7.14 -26.03
N TYR A 367 -31.16 7.54 -26.92
CA TYR A 367 -31.31 7.35 -28.36
C TYR A 367 -29.93 7.19 -29.04
N THR A 368 -29.96 6.83 -30.32
CA THR A 368 -28.76 6.74 -31.16
C THR A 368 -28.91 7.69 -32.32
N ILE A 369 -27.93 8.57 -32.50
CA ILE A 369 -27.84 9.47 -33.64
C ILE A 369 -27.12 8.73 -34.75
N ARG A 370 -27.78 8.55 -35.89
CA ARG A 370 -27.17 7.98 -37.10
C ARG A 370 -26.52 9.09 -37.92
N THR A 371 -25.59 8.72 -38.78
CA THR A 371 -24.92 9.66 -39.69
C THR A 371 -25.94 10.44 -40.53
N ASP A 372 -27.00 9.78 -40.99
CA ASP A 372 -28.03 10.39 -41.85
C ASP A 372 -28.95 11.38 -41.10
N ASP A 373 -28.99 11.34 -39.76
CA ASP A 373 -29.88 12.17 -38.94
C ASP A 373 -29.39 13.62 -38.84
N ILE A 374 -28.08 13.85 -39.00
CA ILE A 374 -27.42 15.17 -38.94
C ILE A 374 -26.50 15.34 -40.15
N GLN A 375 -27.00 16.07 -41.16
CA GLN A 375 -26.31 16.33 -42.42
C GLN A 375 -26.56 17.77 -42.88
N ASN A 376 -25.56 18.37 -43.52
CA ASN A 376 -25.57 19.70 -44.12
C ASN A 376 -25.96 20.81 -43.13
N ILE A 377 -25.43 20.76 -41.92
CA ILE A 377 -25.65 21.80 -40.90
C ILE A 377 -24.75 23.00 -41.23
N GLU A 378 -25.34 24.13 -41.63
CA GLU A 378 -24.61 25.36 -41.92
C GLU A 378 -24.50 26.24 -40.66
N ILE A 379 -23.28 26.65 -40.31
CA ILE A 379 -23.04 27.66 -39.27
C ILE A 379 -22.18 28.80 -39.80
N THR A 380 -22.40 30.01 -39.25
CA THR A 380 -21.63 31.21 -39.57
C THR A 380 -20.87 31.69 -38.33
N LEU A 381 -19.55 31.76 -38.44
CA LEU A 381 -18.63 32.15 -37.38
C LEU A 381 -17.88 33.43 -37.77
N PRO A 382 -18.10 34.55 -37.06
CA PRO A 382 -17.33 35.78 -37.31
C PRO A 382 -15.90 35.65 -36.77
N TYR A 383 -14.92 36.09 -37.55
CA TYR A 383 -13.50 36.07 -37.20
C TYR A 383 -12.77 37.33 -37.67
N PHE A 384 -11.71 37.73 -36.96
CA PHE A 384 -10.79 38.76 -37.41
C PHE A 384 -9.71 38.15 -38.31
N SER A 385 -9.61 38.61 -39.55
CA SER A 385 -8.58 38.12 -40.47
C SER A 385 -7.18 38.39 -39.93
N LYS A 386 -6.29 37.40 -40.09
CA LYS A 386 -4.85 37.57 -39.84
C LYS A 386 -4.23 38.67 -40.72
N HIS A 387 -4.74 38.88 -41.93
CA HIS A 387 -4.08 39.71 -42.94
C HIS A 387 -4.27 41.21 -42.68
N ASP A 388 -5.50 41.64 -42.33
CA ASP A 388 -5.88 43.05 -42.21
C ASP A 388 -6.57 43.40 -40.88
N LEU A 389 -6.75 42.42 -39.99
CA LEU A 389 -7.44 42.55 -38.69
C LEU A 389 -8.88 43.07 -38.80
N GLN A 390 -9.53 42.93 -39.97
CA GLN A 390 -10.94 43.24 -40.17
C GLN A 390 -11.83 42.03 -39.87
N LEU A 391 -13.09 42.30 -39.57
CA LEU A 391 -14.08 41.26 -39.27
C LEU A 391 -14.66 40.67 -40.56
N TYR A 392 -14.55 39.35 -40.70
CA TYR A 392 -15.13 38.56 -41.79
C TYR A 392 -15.93 37.39 -41.23
N ASN A 393 -16.73 36.74 -42.08
CA ASN A 393 -17.52 35.58 -41.71
C ASN A 393 -16.95 34.31 -42.34
N LEU A 394 -16.74 33.30 -41.50
CA LEU A 394 -16.49 31.94 -41.93
C LEU A 394 -17.82 31.17 -41.95
N ILE A 395 -18.19 30.62 -43.10
CA ILE A 395 -19.37 29.80 -43.27
C ILE A 395 -18.90 28.36 -43.48
N VAL A 396 -19.33 27.46 -42.60
CA VAL A 396 -18.97 26.04 -42.69
C VAL A 396 -20.23 25.19 -42.74
N THR A 397 -20.19 24.14 -43.55
CA THR A 397 -21.22 23.10 -43.58
C THR A 397 -20.66 21.85 -42.91
N LEU A 398 -21.42 21.30 -41.96
CA LEU A 398 -21.01 20.23 -41.07
C LEU A 398 -21.86 18.97 -41.26
N ASP A 399 -21.21 17.81 -41.27
CA ASP A 399 -21.85 16.49 -41.36
C ASP A 399 -21.41 15.60 -40.20
N LEU A 400 -22.31 14.71 -39.76
CA LEU A 400 -21.97 13.64 -38.83
C LEU A 400 -21.46 12.41 -39.60
N GLU A 401 -20.19 12.08 -39.42
CA GLU A 401 -19.52 10.97 -40.13
C GLU A 401 -19.51 9.66 -39.32
N GLU A 402 -19.73 9.74 -38.01
CA GLU A 402 -19.82 8.58 -37.13
C GLU A 402 -21.06 8.64 -36.25
N PRO A 403 -21.77 7.53 -36.02
CA PRO A 403 -22.96 7.52 -35.17
C PRO A 403 -22.59 7.78 -33.70
N VAL A 404 -23.44 8.53 -32.99
CA VAL A 404 -23.25 8.90 -31.59
C VAL A 404 -24.24 8.16 -30.68
N ARG A 405 -23.75 7.61 -29.56
CA ARG A 405 -24.48 6.65 -28.69
C ARG A 405 -24.20 6.82 -27.19
N ASN A 406 -23.95 8.04 -26.73
CA ASN A 406 -23.53 8.33 -25.36
C ASN A 406 -24.61 9.03 -24.50
N SER A 407 -25.87 9.07 -24.95
CA SER A 407 -26.98 9.54 -24.12
C SER A 407 -27.39 8.49 -23.08
N SER A 408 -27.79 8.91 -21.88
CA SER A 408 -28.31 8.03 -20.82
C SER A 408 -29.50 8.65 -20.08
N LEU A 409 -30.46 7.81 -19.68
CA LEU A 409 -31.59 8.20 -18.84
C LEU A 409 -31.16 8.48 -17.40
N THR A 410 -31.99 9.23 -16.66
CA THR A 410 -31.87 9.29 -15.20
C THR A 410 -31.96 7.90 -14.58
N GLU A 411 -31.22 7.68 -13.50
CA GLU A 411 -31.23 6.40 -12.80
C GLU A 411 -32.62 6.08 -12.19
N THR A 412 -33.10 4.85 -12.38
CA THR A 412 -34.42 4.40 -11.89
C THR A 412 -34.45 4.23 -10.37
N ASN A 413 -35.65 4.29 -9.76
CA ASN A 413 -35.80 4.11 -8.31
C ASN A 413 -35.22 2.78 -7.81
N THR A 414 -35.55 1.68 -8.51
CA THR A 414 -35.07 0.34 -8.18
C THR A 414 -33.54 0.24 -8.26
N SER A 415 -32.92 0.89 -9.25
CA SER A 415 -31.46 0.93 -9.37
C SER A 415 -30.81 1.61 -8.17
N ILE A 416 -31.33 2.76 -7.74
CA ILE A 416 -30.80 3.47 -6.57
C ILE A 416 -30.99 2.65 -5.29
N GLN A 417 -32.15 2.02 -5.11
CA GLN A 417 -32.46 1.20 -3.93
C GLN A 417 -31.51 0.01 -3.77
N THR A 418 -31.08 -0.58 -4.89
CA THR A 418 -30.16 -1.71 -4.89
C THR A 418 -28.71 -1.27 -4.78
N LYS A 419 -28.28 -0.24 -5.52
CA LYS A 419 -26.88 0.21 -5.55
C LYS A 419 -26.46 1.01 -4.32
N ALA A 420 -27.31 1.90 -3.78
CA ALA A 420 -26.90 2.79 -2.70
C ALA A 420 -26.42 2.04 -1.43
N PRO A 421 -27.12 1.00 -0.93
CA PRO A 421 -26.64 0.21 0.20
C PRO A 421 -25.38 -0.59 -0.11
N GLN A 422 -25.26 -1.12 -1.33
CA GLN A 422 -24.09 -1.89 -1.75
C GLN A 422 -22.85 -0.98 -1.80
N VAL A 423 -22.96 0.18 -2.43
CA VAL A 423 -21.87 1.16 -2.52
C VAL A 423 -21.47 1.68 -1.14
N TYR A 424 -22.43 1.92 -0.24
CA TYR A 424 -22.15 2.30 1.15
C TYR A 424 -21.26 1.27 1.88
N SER A 425 -21.41 -0.03 1.57
CA SER A 425 -20.60 -1.08 2.20
C SER A 425 -19.10 -0.97 1.89
N THR A 426 -18.73 -0.33 0.77
CA THR A 426 -17.34 -0.18 0.31
C THR A 426 -16.59 0.98 0.98
N GLN A 427 -17.27 1.86 1.73
CA GLN A 427 -16.63 2.98 2.45
C GLN A 427 -15.70 3.84 1.57
N ASN A 428 -16.13 4.13 0.33
CA ASN A 428 -15.46 5.02 -0.64
C ASN A 428 -14.18 4.46 -1.28
N ARG A 429 -13.83 3.20 -1.01
CA ARG A 429 -12.59 2.59 -1.49
C ARG A 429 -12.82 1.15 -1.89
N MET A 430 -12.09 0.69 -2.90
CA MET A 430 -12.08 -0.71 -3.29
C MET A 430 -10.95 -1.43 -2.58
N VAL A 431 -11.29 -2.31 -1.63
CA VAL A 431 -10.32 -3.11 -0.87
C VAL A 431 -10.58 -4.60 -1.07
N SER A 432 -11.83 -5.03 -0.86
CA SER A 432 -12.26 -6.41 -1.08
C SER A 432 -12.56 -6.66 -2.56
N ALA A 433 -12.44 -7.91 -3.01
CA ALA A 433 -12.82 -8.30 -4.39
C ALA A 433 -14.29 -7.96 -4.70
N THR A 434 -15.16 -7.99 -3.69
CA THR A 434 -16.56 -7.57 -3.80
C THR A 434 -16.67 -6.06 -4.00
N ASP A 435 -15.84 -5.26 -3.33
CA ASP A 435 -15.84 -3.80 -3.47
C ASP A 435 -15.48 -3.40 -4.91
N TYR A 436 -14.50 -4.10 -5.50
CA TYR A 436 -14.13 -3.93 -6.92
C TYR A 436 -15.24 -4.31 -7.91
N ALA A 437 -16.28 -5.03 -7.47
CA ALA A 437 -17.46 -5.30 -8.31
C ALA A 437 -18.57 -4.27 -8.06
N VAL A 438 -18.70 -3.77 -6.83
CA VAL A 438 -19.82 -2.91 -6.43
C VAL A 438 -19.53 -1.43 -6.66
N TYR A 439 -18.36 -0.94 -6.26
CA TYR A 439 -17.98 0.47 -6.36
C TYR A 439 -18.07 1.04 -7.79
N PRO A 440 -17.68 0.30 -8.85
CA PRO A 440 -17.85 0.76 -10.24
C PRO A 440 -19.29 1.12 -10.63
N LEU A 441 -20.29 0.51 -9.97
CA LEU A 441 -21.72 0.75 -10.24
C LEU A 441 -22.16 2.17 -9.90
N GLN A 442 -21.40 2.89 -9.07
CA GLN A 442 -21.62 4.32 -8.81
C GLN A 442 -21.07 5.19 -9.94
N ALA A 443 -19.92 4.83 -10.51
CA ALA A 443 -19.22 5.69 -11.46
C ALA A 443 -19.88 5.72 -12.85
N SER A 444 -20.64 4.68 -13.21
CA SER A 444 -21.34 4.63 -14.50
C SER A 444 -22.68 3.90 -14.41
N THR A 445 -23.70 4.49 -15.04
CA THR A 445 -24.99 3.83 -15.31
C THR A 445 -24.92 2.88 -16.50
N ASN A 446 -23.88 2.96 -17.34
CA ASN A 446 -23.72 2.13 -18.53
C ASN A 446 -23.18 0.71 -18.21
N ILE A 447 -23.26 0.27 -16.95
CA ILE A 447 -22.90 -1.09 -16.53
C ILE A 447 -24.20 -1.87 -16.30
N THR A 448 -24.47 -2.87 -17.14
CA THR A 448 -25.55 -3.84 -16.89
C THR A 448 -25.12 -4.89 -15.88
N LYS A 449 -23.89 -5.41 -16.00
CA LYS A 449 -23.35 -6.41 -15.06
C LYS A 449 -21.84 -6.30 -14.95
N ILE A 450 -21.32 -6.57 -13.76
CA ILE A 450 -19.90 -6.53 -13.46
C ILE A 450 -19.52 -7.64 -12.47
N LYS A 451 -18.32 -8.20 -12.63
CA LYS A 451 -17.72 -9.14 -11.70
C LYS A 451 -16.23 -8.91 -11.62
N SER A 452 -15.71 -8.86 -10.40
CA SER A 452 -14.28 -8.70 -10.15
C SER A 452 -13.71 -9.95 -9.49
N THR A 453 -12.55 -10.39 -9.97
CA THR A 453 -11.83 -11.55 -9.44
C THR A 453 -10.39 -11.14 -9.14
N ASN A 454 -9.89 -11.50 -7.96
CA ASN A 454 -8.52 -11.18 -7.57
C ASN A 454 -7.56 -12.28 -8.06
N ARG A 455 -6.53 -11.88 -8.80
CA ARG A 455 -5.38 -12.69 -9.17
C ARG A 455 -4.18 -12.27 -8.30
N VAL A 456 -3.72 -13.18 -7.45
CA VAL A 456 -2.53 -12.96 -6.60
C VAL A 456 -1.26 -12.96 -7.47
N HIS A 457 -0.52 -11.85 -7.49
CA HIS A 457 0.77 -11.75 -8.18
C HIS A 457 1.92 -12.15 -7.24
N SER A 458 2.79 -13.07 -7.69
CA SER A 458 3.95 -13.57 -6.93
C SER A 458 5.27 -12.85 -7.27
N GLY A 459 5.24 -11.74 -8.02
CA GLY A 459 6.46 -11.07 -8.50
C GLY A 459 6.66 -9.68 -7.91
N HIS A 460 7.83 -9.43 -7.35
CA HIS A 460 8.25 -8.13 -6.81
C HIS A 460 8.16 -7.02 -7.88
N THR A 461 7.78 -5.81 -7.48
CA THR A 461 7.76 -4.64 -8.36
C THR A 461 9.19 -4.10 -8.54
N ARG A 462 9.46 -3.42 -9.67
CA ARG A 462 10.76 -2.81 -9.98
C ARG A 462 11.11 -1.60 -9.08
N TYR A 463 10.18 -1.16 -8.22
CA TYR A 463 10.29 0.06 -7.42
C TYR A 463 10.38 -0.21 -5.91
N VAL A 464 10.43 -1.47 -5.47
CA VAL A 464 10.74 -1.81 -4.08
C VAL A 464 12.25 -1.82 -3.91
N ASP A 465 12.76 -0.94 -3.04
CA ASP A 465 14.16 -0.94 -2.64
C ASP A 465 14.40 -2.14 -1.72
N ILE A 466 14.99 -3.20 -2.28
CA ILE A 466 15.29 -4.47 -1.59
C ILE A 466 16.20 -4.25 -0.37
N ASN A 467 16.91 -3.12 -0.32
CA ASN A 467 17.88 -2.83 0.71
C ASN A 467 17.25 -2.24 2.00
N ASP A 468 15.95 -1.86 1.99
CA ASP A 468 15.21 -1.41 3.19
C ASP A 468 14.13 -2.42 3.62
N PRO A 469 14.49 -3.40 4.45
CA PRO A 469 13.58 -4.40 4.98
C PRO A 469 12.86 -3.96 6.27
N THR A 470 13.26 -2.84 6.86
CA THR A 470 12.72 -2.39 8.16
C THR A 470 11.28 -1.96 8.04
N GLY A 471 10.83 -1.46 6.88
CA GLY A 471 9.43 -1.15 6.62
C GLY A 471 8.49 -2.34 6.46
N THR A 472 8.87 -3.57 6.88
CA THR A 472 8.08 -4.79 6.64
C THR A 472 7.28 -5.23 7.88
N TYR A 473 6.08 -5.78 7.67
CA TYR A 473 5.16 -6.20 8.75
C TYR A 473 5.51 -7.56 9.40
N LYS A 474 6.62 -8.19 9.01
CA LYS A 474 7.01 -9.54 9.41
C LYS A 474 8.42 -9.55 9.96
N ASP A 475 8.70 -10.49 10.86
CA ASP A 475 10.07 -10.77 11.28
C ASP A 475 10.87 -11.19 10.05
N LEU A 476 12.00 -10.54 9.80
CA LEU A 476 12.87 -10.81 8.66
C LEU A 476 14.22 -11.36 9.10
N THR A 477 14.83 -12.13 8.21
CA THR A 477 16.20 -12.61 8.36
C THR A 477 16.93 -12.38 7.06
N ILE A 478 17.98 -11.57 7.14
CA ILE A 478 18.69 -11.03 5.99
C ILE A 478 20.16 -11.35 6.12
N PHE A 479 20.75 -11.73 5.00
CA PHE A 479 22.16 -12.05 4.91
C PHE A 479 22.84 -11.00 4.03
N GLY A 480 23.95 -10.47 4.52
CA GLY A 480 24.79 -9.53 3.78
C GLY A 480 26.25 -9.93 3.85
N ASP A 481 27.02 -9.57 2.85
CA ASP A 481 28.47 -9.82 2.75
C ASP A 481 29.32 -8.53 2.78
N ASP A 482 28.67 -7.37 2.85
CA ASP A 482 29.25 -6.03 2.81
C ASP A 482 29.22 -5.33 4.18
N GLY A 483 29.09 -6.11 5.26
CA GLY A 483 29.10 -5.59 6.62
C GLY A 483 30.46 -4.99 6.97
N TYR A 484 30.46 -3.87 7.69
CA TYR A 484 31.64 -3.30 8.31
C TYR A 484 31.37 -2.94 9.77
N MET A 485 32.38 -3.06 10.62
CA MET A 485 32.30 -2.66 12.01
C MET A 485 33.58 -1.99 12.49
N PHE A 486 33.45 -1.06 13.42
CA PHE A 486 34.56 -0.35 14.04
C PHE A 486 34.22 0.17 15.43
N GLU A 487 35.24 0.45 16.22
CA GLU A 487 35.09 1.11 17.51
C GLU A 487 35.40 2.60 17.40
N GLU A 488 34.60 3.40 18.09
CA GLU A 488 34.74 4.85 18.16
C GLU A 488 34.78 5.26 19.64
N GLU A 489 35.87 5.92 20.05
CA GLU A 489 36.02 6.50 21.38
C GLU A 489 35.31 7.84 21.44
N THR A 490 34.48 8.03 22.46
CA THR A 490 33.65 9.22 22.60
C THR A 490 33.38 9.52 24.09
N PHE A 491 32.72 10.64 24.34
CA PHE A 491 32.25 11.02 25.67
C PHE A 491 30.73 11.16 25.67
N LEU A 492 30.07 10.47 26.60
CA LEU A 492 28.67 10.76 26.90
C LEU A 492 28.62 12.01 27.78
N ARG A 493 27.72 12.94 27.47
CA ARG A 493 27.62 14.24 28.14
C ARG A 493 26.20 14.52 28.61
N LYS A 494 26.07 14.92 29.87
CA LYS A 494 24.83 15.39 30.51
C LYS A 494 25.16 16.71 31.21
N THR A 495 24.19 17.62 31.26
CA THR A 495 24.35 18.92 31.91
C THR A 495 23.19 19.18 32.85
N LEU A 496 23.50 19.76 34.01
CA LEU A 496 22.51 20.22 34.98
C LEU A 496 22.72 21.70 35.25
N THR A 497 21.75 22.53 34.84
CA THR A 497 21.77 23.98 35.11
C THR A 497 21.45 24.27 36.56
N LEU A 498 22.13 25.27 37.14
CA LEU A 498 21.92 25.75 38.51
C LEU A 498 21.16 27.10 38.50
N PRO A 499 20.30 27.39 39.51
CA PRO A 499 20.02 26.56 40.69
C PRO A 499 19.08 25.40 40.37
N SER A 500 19.35 24.22 40.94
CA SER A 500 18.47 23.05 40.85
C SER A 500 17.80 22.77 42.20
N SER A 501 16.63 22.14 42.19
CA SER A 501 15.97 21.64 43.41
C SER A 501 16.46 20.25 43.85
N LEU A 502 17.42 19.67 43.11
CA LEU A 502 17.94 18.33 43.34
C LEU A 502 19.00 18.40 44.44
N ASN A 503 18.95 17.46 45.38
CA ASN A 503 20.02 17.32 46.38
C ASN A 503 21.22 16.58 45.77
N ALA A 504 22.39 16.61 46.44
CA ALA A 504 23.60 15.96 45.93
C ALA A 504 23.42 14.44 45.72
N THR A 505 22.59 13.76 46.51
CA THR A 505 22.28 12.34 46.34
C THR A 505 21.44 12.09 45.08
N ASP A 506 20.43 12.94 44.82
CA ASP A 506 19.62 12.86 43.61
C ASP A 506 20.49 13.12 42.36
N ILE A 507 21.45 14.04 42.45
CA ILE A 507 22.42 14.32 41.38
C ILE A 507 23.29 13.07 41.12
N ILE A 508 23.81 12.44 42.17
CA ILE A 508 24.63 11.22 42.05
C ILE A 508 23.82 10.11 41.36
N GLU A 509 22.61 9.81 41.82
CA GLU A 509 21.80 8.72 41.27
C GLU A 509 21.37 8.99 39.81
N GLN A 510 20.89 10.20 39.51
CA GLN A 510 20.31 10.51 38.19
C GLN A 510 21.37 10.85 37.13
N TYR A 511 22.47 11.51 37.50
CA TYR A 511 23.43 12.05 36.53
C TYR A 511 24.80 11.36 36.54
N ILE A 512 25.23 10.75 37.65
CA ILE A 512 26.56 10.12 37.76
C ILE A 512 26.43 8.60 37.66
N GLN A 513 25.66 7.97 38.55
CA GLN A 513 25.50 6.51 38.61
C GLN A 513 24.80 5.96 37.37
N SER A 514 23.86 6.71 36.79
CA SER A 514 23.18 6.30 35.56
C SER A 514 24.15 6.01 34.40
N TYR A 515 25.31 6.67 34.34
CA TYR A 515 26.31 6.37 33.32
C TYR A 515 26.95 4.99 33.43
N LEU A 516 27.05 4.45 34.65
CA LEU A 516 27.63 3.12 34.85
C LEU A 516 26.72 2.01 34.28
N GLU A 517 25.44 2.30 34.08
CA GLU A 517 24.46 1.38 33.48
C GLU A 517 24.46 1.45 31.94
N GLU A 518 25.04 2.50 31.33
CA GLU A 518 25.11 2.68 29.88
C GLU A 518 26.05 1.65 29.24
N SER A 519 25.63 1.10 28.09
CA SER A 519 26.35 0.00 27.43
C SER A 519 27.71 0.43 26.90
N GLU A 520 27.83 1.68 26.43
CA GLU A 520 29.03 2.23 25.84
C GLU A 520 30.11 2.48 26.90
N VAL A 521 29.72 2.75 28.15
CA VAL A 521 30.65 2.86 29.29
C VAL A 521 31.13 1.48 29.72
N GLN A 522 30.25 0.47 29.69
CA GLN A 522 30.67 -0.93 29.90
C GLN A 522 31.63 -1.40 28.81
N ASN A 523 31.37 -1.06 27.54
CA ASN A 523 32.29 -1.34 26.44
C ASN A 523 33.66 -0.70 26.67
N PHE A 524 33.69 0.54 27.17
CA PHE A 524 34.93 1.22 27.55
C PHE A 524 35.70 0.43 28.60
N TYR A 525 35.04 -0.05 29.67
CA TYR A 525 35.67 -0.90 30.67
C TYR A 525 36.29 -2.16 30.05
N TYR A 526 35.51 -2.97 29.34
CA TYR A 526 36.00 -4.24 28.79
C TYR A 526 37.13 -4.06 27.77
N GLN A 527 37.13 -2.98 26.99
CA GLN A 527 38.15 -2.75 25.97
C GLN A 527 39.43 -2.09 26.52
N LYS A 528 39.32 -1.13 27.43
CA LYS A 528 40.48 -0.39 27.95
C LYS A 528 41.15 -1.04 29.16
N TYR A 529 40.42 -1.84 29.94
CA TYR A 529 40.96 -2.55 31.11
C TYR A 529 41.50 -3.95 30.76
N LYS A 530 41.32 -4.41 29.51
CA LYS A 530 41.68 -5.79 29.10
C LYS A 530 43.13 -6.19 29.37
N SER A 531 44.06 -5.24 29.34
CA SER A 531 45.48 -5.51 29.60
C SER A 531 45.77 -5.89 31.06
N ASP A 532 44.88 -5.53 31.99
CA ASP A 532 45.00 -5.82 33.42
C ASP A 532 44.05 -6.94 33.90
N PHE A 533 43.32 -7.57 32.97
CA PHE A 533 42.53 -8.76 33.26
C PHE A 533 43.44 -9.95 33.60
N VAL A 534 42.95 -10.89 34.41
CA VAL A 534 43.75 -12.04 34.82
C VAL A 534 43.77 -13.06 33.68
N TRP A 535 44.95 -13.34 33.10
CA TRP A 535 45.06 -14.22 31.94
C TRP A 535 46.34 -15.07 31.97
N SER A 536 46.39 -16.08 31.09
CA SER A 536 47.41 -17.13 31.12
C SER A 536 48.76 -16.77 30.50
N GLY A 537 49.02 -15.50 30.18
CA GLY A 537 50.18 -15.09 29.37
C GLY A 537 50.95 -13.85 29.83
N GLY A 538 50.82 -13.40 31.09
CA GLY A 538 51.68 -12.37 31.68
C GLY A 538 52.77 -12.89 32.63
N ASP A 539 53.93 -12.22 32.67
CA ASP A 539 55.09 -12.59 33.52
C ASP A 539 54.90 -12.29 35.03
N SER A 540 53.72 -11.91 35.51
CA SER A 540 53.50 -11.50 36.90
C SER A 540 53.16 -12.68 37.83
N ALA A 541 53.38 -12.49 39.14
CA ALA A 541 53.04 -13.51 40.15
C ALA A 541 51.54 -13.79 40.26
N ASP A 542 50.70 -12.86 39.79
CA ASP A 542 49.23 -12.87 39.82
C ASP A 542 48.60 -13.38 38.51
N ASP A 543 49.40 -13.72 37.49
CA ASP A 543 48.92 -14.26 36.22
C ASP A 543 48.60 -15.77 36.29
N LEU A 544 47.70 -16.22 35.42
CA LEU A 544 47.43 -17.64 35.18
C LEU A 544 48.57 -18.31 34.37
N TYR A 545 49.81 -17.81 34.48
CA TYR A 545 50.90 -18.00 33.50
C TYR A 545 51.24 -19.47 33.22
N PHE A 546 51.33 -19.83 31.94
CA PHE A 546 51.82 -21.11 31.44
C PHE A 546 52.79 -20.89 30.27
N THR A 547 54.03 -21.38 30.37
CA THR A 547 54.90 -21.56 29.19
C THR A 547 55.19 -23.04 28.93
N SER A 548 55.42 -23.40 27.66
CA SER A 548 55.73 -24.77 27.24
C SER A 548 57.09 -25.30 27.74
N SER A 549 57.95 -24.45 28.32
CA SER A 549 59.23 -24.86 28.91
C SER A 549 59.15 -25.20 30.41
N ASP A 550 58.01 -24.99 31.05
CA ASP A 550 57.86 -25.03 32.51
C ASP A 550 57.23 -26.34 33.06
N GLU A 551 57.03 -27.35 32.22
CA GLU A 551 56.33 -28.61 32.56
C GLU A 551 57.04 -29.52 33.59
N ALA A 552 58.25 -29.16 34.05
CA ALA A 552 59.09 -30.04 34.86
C ALA A 552 59.16 -29.72 36.37
N THR A 553 58.41 -28.74 36.90
CA THR A 553 58.46 -28.39 38.36
C THR A 553 57.10 -28.46 39.09
N PRO A 554 57.02 -29.12 40.28
CA PRO A 554 55.79 -29.25 41.08
C PRO A 554 55.15 -27.96 41.59
N ALA A 555 55.85 -26.82 41.53
CA ALA A 555 55.37 -25.53 42.06
C ALA A 555 54.31 -24.85 41.15
N LEU A 556 54.26 -25.21 39.87
CA LEU A 556 53.40 -24.58 38.85
C LEU A 556 52.09 -25.35 38.59
N ALA A 557 52.06 -26.66 38.90
CA ALA A 557 50.85 -27.47 38.91
C ALA A 557 49.80 -26.95 39.92
N ALA A 558 50.23 -26.20 40.94
CA ALA A 558 49.38 -25.63 42.00
C ALA A 558 48.60 -24.37 41.59
N LYS A 559 48.84 -23.80 40.40
CA LYS A 559 48.16 -22.59 39.89
C LYS A 559 47.03 -22.86 38.90
N MET A 560 46.78 -24.13 38.58
CA MET A 560 45.77 -24.55 37.60
C MET A 560 44.37 -24.56 38.22
N TRP A 561 43.47 -23.72 37.71
CA TRP A 561 42.06 -23.70 38.10
C TRP A 561 41.21 -24.50 37.11
N THR A 562 40.62 -25.59 37.58
CA THR A 562 39.81 -26.52 36.76
C THR A 562 38.36 -26.48 37.22
N TRP A 563 37.44 -26.38 36.27
CA TRP A 563 36.01 -26.46 36.53
C TRP A 563 35.55 -27.92 36.66
N LYS A 564 34.90 -28.22 37.79
CA LYS A 564 34.23 -29.50 38.05
C LYS A 564 32.73 -29.32 38.04
N LYS A 565 32.10 -29.86 37.00
CA LYS A 565 30.65 -29.81 36.84
C LYS A 565 29.97 -30.87 37.72
N ILE A 566 28.92 -30.46 38.45
CA ILE A 566 28.04 -31.35 39.21
C ILE A 566 26.70 -31.53 38.51
N THR A 567 26.00 -30.43 38.23
CA THR A 567 24.76 -30.44 37.43
C THR A 567 24.87 -29.48 36.27
N GLY A 568 24.09 -29.70 35.21
CA GLY A 568 23.93 -28.68 34.18
C GLY A 568 22.66 -28.86 33.38
N SER A 569 22.05 -27.73 33.04
CA SER A 569 20.97 -27.59 32.09
C SER A 569 21.51 -26.89 30.83
N ALA A 570 20.68 -26.63 29.83
CA ALA A 570 21.11 -25.87 28.64
C ALA A 570 21.57 -24.43 28.94
N ARG A 571 21.15 -23.85 30.08
CA ARG A 571 21.34 -22.43 30.40
C ARG A 571 22.12 -22.16 31.68
N GLN A 572 22.51 -23.20 32.41
CA GLN A 572 23.23 -23.02 33.67
C GLN A 572 24.00 -24.30 33.97
N ALA A 573 25.17 -24.17 34.59
CA ALA A 573 25.85 -25.29 35.24
C ALA A 573 26.08 -24.96 36.71
N THR A 574 25.97 -25.97 37.57
CA THR A 574 26.47 -25.88 38.95
C THR A 574 27.66 -26.81 39.11
N GLY A 575 28.65 -26.36 39.86
CA GLY A 575 29.92 -27.06 40.02
C GLY A 575 30.77 -26.40 41.08
N TYR A 576 32.07 -26.68 41.05
CA TYR A 576 33.06 -26.03 41.89
C TYR A 576 34.39 -25.95 41.14
N PHE A 577 35.32 -25.17 41.68
CA PHE A 577 36.67 -25.10 41.15
C PHE A 577 37.63 -25.92 41.99
N GLU A 578 38.47 -26.70 41.32
CA GLU A 578 39.64 -27.33 41.93
C GLU A 578 40.89 -26.57 41.51
N ARG A 579 41.79 -26.39 42.47
CA ARG A 579 43.12 -25.83 42.24
C ARG A 579 44.15 -26.94 42.35
N GLY A 580 44.98 -27.11 41.33
CA GLY A 580 46.04 -28.12 41.31
C GLY A 580 45.85 -29.20 40.23
N ALA A 581 46.92 -29.60 39.54
CA ALA A 581 46.86 -30.70 38.57
C ALA A 581 47.16 -32.09 39.15
N THR A 582 48.11 -32.21 40.08
CA THR A 582 48.55 -33.50 40.65
C THR A 582 47.91 -33.82 41.99
N THR A 583 47.65 -32.80 42.81
CA THR A 583 46.88 -32.87 44.06
C THR A 583 45.81 -31.78 44.06
N PRO A 584 44.67 -32.00 43.39
CA PRO A 584 43.60 -31.02 43.33
C PRO A 584 43.02 -30.78 44.72
N ASP A 585 42.85 -29.51 45.08
CA ASP A 585 42.23 -29.08 46.34
C ASP A 585 41.12 -28.06 46.06
N ILE A 586 40.09 -28.07 46.91
CA ILE A 586 38.95 -27.15 46.82
C ILE A 586 39.22 -25.99 47.77
N VAL A 587 39.59 -24.85 47.19
CA VAL A 587 39.95 -23.63 47.92
C VAL A 587 38.80 -22.64 47.97
N ALA A 588 38.84 -21.72 48.96
CA ALA A 588 37.86 -20.64 49.06
C ALA A 588 38.00 -19.67 47.88
N ILE A 589 36.88 -19.14 47.40
CA ILE A 589 36.81 -18.16 46.30
C ILE A 589 36.15 -16.84 46.76
N GLY A 590 36.31 -15.80 45.95
CA GLY A 590 35.77 -14.47 46.18
C GLY A 590 36.46 -13.70 47.30
N LYS A 591 35.75 -12.77 47.94
CA LYS A 591 36.29 -11.85 48.96
C LYS A 591 37.03 -12.52 50.14
N ASN A 592 36.66 -13.75 50.47
CA ASN A 592 37.25 -14.51 51.58
C ASN A 592 38.43 -15.40 51.13
N SER A 593 38.76 -15.40 49.83
CA SER A 593 39.91 -16.12 49.30
C SER A 593 41.20 -15.38 49.63
N LEU A 594 42.20 -16.12 50.13
CA LEU A 594 43.57 -15.64 50.28
C LEU A 594 44.42 -15.92 49.03
N ASP A 595 43.82 -16.55 48.02
CA ASP A 595 44.48 -16.87 46.76
C ASP A 595 44.47 -15.65 45.82
N SER A 596 45.59 -15.43 45.10
CA SER A 596 45.77 -14.29 44.20
C SER A 596 44.79 -14.29 43.02
N ILE A 597 44.33 -15.46 42.58
CA ILE A 597 43.36 -15.63 41.49
C ILE A 597 41.96 -15.84 42.06
N GLY A 598 41.83 -16.68 43.09
CA GLY A 598 40.55 -17.03 43.71
C GLY A 598 39.75 -15.83 44.20
N LYS A 599 40.40 -14.71 44.53
CA LYS A 599 39.75 -13.45 44.91
C LYS A 599 38.89 -12.82 43.81
N PHE A 600 39.21 -13.07 42.54
CA PHE A 600 38.47 -12.54 41.38
C PHE A 600 37.28 -13.40 40.97
N LEU A 601 37.17 -14.62 41.51
CA LEU A 601 36.04 -15.52 41.30
C LEU A 601 34.86 -15.12 42.20
N VAL A 602 34.27 -13.97 41.88
CA VAL A 602 33.10 -13.39 42.54
C VAL A 602 31.89 -13.44 41.62
N GLU A 603 30.69 -13.27 42.18
CA GLU A 603 29.47 -13.08 41.41
C GLU A 603 29.63 -11.89 40.44
N GLY A 604 29.23 -12.07 39.18
CA GLY A 604 29.40 -11.09 38.11
C GLY A 604 30.74 -11.15 37.38
N ALA A 605 31.73 -11.92 37.84
CA ALA A 605 32.98 -12.12 37.11
C ALA A 605 32.75 -12.99 35.87
N ASN A 606 33.32 -12.59 34.73
CA ASN A 606 33.16 -13.29 33.46
C ASN A 606 34.43 -14.07 33.11
N ILE A 607 34.28 -15.37 32.83
CA ILE A 607 35.39 -16.32 32.78
C ILE A 607 35.42 -16.99 31.41
N GLU A 608 36.57 -16.97 30.76
CA GLU A 608 36.82 -17.76 29.56
C GLU A 608 37.34 -19.14 29.93
N PHE A 609 36.65 -20.17 29.47
CA PHE A 609 37.05 -21.56 29.61
C PHE A 609 37.62 -22.11 28.31
N ALA A 610 38.64 -22.96 28.43
CA ALA A 610 39.24 -23.66 27.30
C ALA A 610 39.50 -25.14 27.66
N GLU A 611 39.40 -25.99 26.64
CA GLU A 611 39.74 -27.41 26.76
C GLU A 611 41.25 -27.59 26.86
N VAL A 612 41.66 -28.62 27.59
CA VAL A 612 43.06 -29.03 27.73
C VAL A 612 43.26 -30.44 27.22
N ASP A 613 44.45 -30.71 26.68
CA ASP A 613 44.87 -32.04 26.25
C ASP A 613 45.23 -32.94 27.45
N THR A 614 45.65 -34.18 27.16
CA THR A 614 46.07 -35.15 28.19
C THR A 614 47.28 -34.68 29.02
N ASN A 615 48.07 -33.74 28.49
CA ASN A 615 49.22 -33.15 29.19
C ASN A 615 48.81 -31.91 30.01
N GLY A 616 47.56 -31.47 29.91
CA GLY A 616 47.07 -30.26 30.56
C GLY A 616 47.46 -28.98 29.83
N GLN A 617 47.84 -29.03 28.55
CA GLN A 617 48.03 -27.85 27.72
C GLN A 617 46.72 -27.44 27.05
N PHE A 618 46.51 -26.16 26.80
CA PHE A 618 45.34 -25.72 26.03
C PHE A 618 45.39 -26.29 24.62
N VAL A 619 44.29 -26.93 24.20
CA VAL A 619 44.20 -27.51 22.86
C VAL A 619 44.22 -26.39 21.82
N VAL A 620 45.25 -26.38 20.97
CA VAL A 620 45.42 -25.39 19.89
C VAL A 620 44.22 -25.46 18.95
N GLY A 621 43.51 -24.34 18.78
CA GLY A 621 42.33 -24.25 17.92
C GLY A 621 41.03 -24.76 18.56
N SER A 622 41.02 -25.15 19.84
CA SER A 622 39.77 -25.45 20.55
C SER A 622 38.88 -24.21 20.69
N SER A 623 37.57 -24.41 20.60
CA SER A 623 36.60 -23.35 20.87
C SER A 623 36.64 -22.98 22.36
N THR A 624 36.79 -21.71 22.66
CA THR A 624 36.65 -21.21 24.03
C THR A 624 35.21 -20.84 24.32
N THR A 625 34.82 -20.93 25.60
CA THR A 625 33.46 -20.62 26.04
C THR A 625 33.50 -19.69 27.22
N TRP A 626 32.80 -18.57 27.11
CA TRP A 626 32.66 -17.62 28.21
C TRP A 626 31.44 -17.97 29.06
N ALA A 627 31.57 -17.83 30.38
CA ALA A 627 30.47 -17.90 31.33
C ALA A 627 30.75 -17.04 32.55
N SER A 628 29.69 -16.44 33.07
CA SER A 628 29.75 -15.60 34.26
C SER A 628 29.29 -16.35 35.50
N ILE A 629 29.86 -16.00 36.65
CA ILE A 629 29.44 -16.56 37.94
C ILE A 629 28.13 -15.89 38.36
N THR A 630 27.05 -16.67 38.42
CA THR A 630 25.71 -16.21 38.82
C THR A 630 25.45 -16.32 40.31
N GLY A 631 26.36 -16.96 41.06
CA GLY A 631 26.22 -17.10 42.50
C GLY A 631 27.22 -18.09 43.09
N VAL A 632 27.62 -17.81 44.32
CA VAL A 632 28.58 -18.60 45.11
C VAL A 632 27.95 -18.92 46.47
N TYR A 633 27.87 -20.21 46.81
CA TYR A 633 27.40 -20.67 48.11
C TYR A 633 28.53 -20.61 49.16
N GLY A 634 28.33 -19.80 50.20
CA GLY A 634 29.32 -19.62 51.27
C GLY A 634 30.62 -19.01 50.74
N ASP A 635 31.73 -19.74 50.89
CA ASP A 635 33.04 -19.39 50.34
C ASP A 635 33.44 -20.26 49.13
N GLY A 636 32.50 -21.01 48.56
CA GLY A 636 32.69 -21.90 47.42
C GLY A 636 33.23 -23.29 47.75
N ARG A 637 33.60 -23.60 49.00
CA ARG A 637 34.16 -24.93 49.36
C ARG A 637 33.10 -26.01 49.62
N GLY A 638 31.89 -25.62 49.99
CA GLY A 638 30.78 -26.54 50.25
C GLY A 638 30.90 -27.30 51.57
N VAL A 639 30.08 -28.33 51.75
CA VAL A 639 30.04 -29.10 52.99
C VAL A 639 31.29 -29.99 53.14
N THR A 640 31.72 -30.26 54.36
CA THR A 640 32.83 -31.17 54.65
C THR A 640 32.37 -32.63 54.62
N SER A 641 33.13 -33.49 53.96
CA SER A 641 32.95 -34.94 53.95
C SER A 641 33.30 -35.57 55.31
N SER A 642 32.95 -36.84 55.49
CA SER A 642 33.35 -37.66 56.65
C SER A 642 34.87 -37.83 56.79
N SER A 643 35.64 -37.53 55.74
CA SER A 643 37.11 -37.50 55.73
C SER A 643 37.69 -36.11 55.98
N LEU A 644 36.89 -35.15 56.46
CA LEU A 644 37.26 -33.75 56.75
C LEU A 644 37.72 -32.91 55.53
N GLY A 645 37.61 -33.44 54.31
CA GLY A 645 37.83 -32.69 53.06
C GLY A 645 36.56 -31.99 52.59
N TYR A 646 36.69 -30.80 52.00
CA TYR A 646 35.59 -30.08 51.36
C TYR A 646 35.07 -30.85 50.14
N THR A 647 33.77 -30.78 49.87
CA THR A 647 33.12 -31.57 48.80
C THR A 647 32.81 -30.77 47.54
N GLY A 648 32.86 -29.43 47.60
CA GLY A 648 32.42 -28.57 46.51
C GLY A 648 30.92 -28.63 46.24
N LYS A 649 30.14 -29.21 47.18
CA LYS A 649 28.69 -29.40 47.08
C LYS A 649 27.93 -28.76 48.23
N THR A 650 26.68 -28.36 47.98
CA THR A 650 25.71 -27.96 49.02
C THR A 650 25.16 -29.19 49.74
N LYS A 651 24.35 -28.96 50.78
CA LYS A 651 23.67 -30.04 51.52
C LYS A 651 22.65 -30.81 50.65
N GLU A 652 22.17 -30.18 49.59
CA GLU A 652 21.23 -30.74 48.61
C GLU A 652 21.92 -31.33 47.35
N ASP A 653 23.23 -31.59 47.39
CA ASP A 653 24.02 -32.18 46.30
C ASP A 653 24.17 -31.31 45.01
N TYR A 654 23.86 -30.02 45.07
CA TYR A 654 24.21 -29.07 44.00
C TYR A 654 25.67 -28.59 44.13
N GLY A 655 26.27 -28.14 43.02
CA GLY A 655 27.60 -27.50 43.09
C GLY A 655 27.55 -26.14 43.81
N THR A 656 28.64 -25.76 44.47
CA THR A 656 28.76 -24.52 45.26
C THR A 656 28.84 -23.25 44.41
N VAL A 657 29.22 -23.37 43.14
CA VAL A 657 29.32 -22.29 42.17
C VAL A 657 28.31 -22.52 41.07
N SER A 658 27.60 -21.46 40.68
CA SER A 658 26.68 -21.47 39.55
C SER A 658 27.21 -20.59 38.41
N LEU A 659 27.17 -21.10 37.19
CA LEU A 659 27.61 -20.43 35.97
C LEU A 659 26.43 -20.16 35.04
N SER A 660 26.43 -19.02 34.35
CA SER A 660 25.40 -18.57 33.41
C SER A 660 25.25 -19.44 32.15
N ARG A 661 26.12 -20.45 31.98
CA ARG A 661 26.13 -21.33 30.82
C ARG A 661 26.57 -22.75 31.20
N ASN A 662 26.18 -23.69 30.36
CA ASN A 662 26.62 -25.07 30.50
C ASN A 662 28.07 -25.22 30.05
N ILE A 663 28.99 -25.25 31.01
CA ILE A 663 30.42 -25.46 30.74
C ILE A 663 30.75 -26.97 30.89
N PRO A 664 31.45 -27.58 29.91
CA PRO A 664 31.87 -29.00 29.99
C PRO A 664 32.68 -29.29 31.25
N ASN A 665 32.65 -30.54 31.72
CA ASN A 665 33.46 -30.94 32.87
C ASN A 665 34.95 -30.98 32.53
N ASN A 666 35.83 -30.66 33.47
CA ASN A 666 37.29 -30.69 33.34
C ASN A 666 37.91 -29.66 32.37
N VAL A 667 37.23 -28.54 32.12
CA VAL A 667 37.84 -27.41 31.39
C VAL A 667 38.57 -26.47 32.34
N ARG A 668 39.51 -25.68 31.81
CA ARG A 668 40.33 -24.75 32.61
C ARG A 668 40.01 -23.29 32.32
N ILE A 669 40.28 -22.45 33.32
CA ILE A 669 40.20 -21.00 33.19
C ILE A 669 41.37 -20.52 32.32
N LYS A 670 41.04 -19.81 31.24
CA LYS A 670 42.00 -19.16 30.34
C LYS A 670 42.13 -17.66 30.66
N ARG A 671 41.01 -16.98 30.91
CA ARG A 671 40.93 -15.56 31.26
C ARG A 671 39.82 -15.28 32.25
N ILE A 672 40.00 -14.27 33.10
CA ILE A 672 38.99 -13.74 34.01
C ILE A 672 38.90 -12.23 33.78
N ALA A 673 37.74 -11.77 33.33
CA ALA A 673 37.37 -10.36 33.38
C ALA A 673 36.73 -10.08 34.76
N PRO A 674 37.35 -9.22 35.60
CA PRO A 674 36.80 -8.90 36.92
C PRO A 674 35.38 -8.33 36.82
N ALA A 675 34.57 -8.60 37.85
CA ALA A 675 33.18 -8.15 37.90
C ALA A 675 33.11 -6.63 37.85
N TYR A 676 32.34 -6.08 36.90
CA TYR A 676 32.11 -4.65 36.78
C TYR A 676 31.02 -4.21 37.74
N ASN A 677 31.33 -3.26 38.63
CA ASN A 677 30.36 -2.73 39.58
C ASN A 677 29.61 -1.54 38.98
N ASN A 678 28.30 -1.65 38.81
CA ASN A 678 27.46 -0.57 38.28
C ASN A 678 26.81 0.33 39.36
N LYS A 679 27.13 0.13 40.64
CA LYS A 679 26.55 0.90 41.75
C LYS A 679 27.60 1.36 42.74
N PHE A 680 27.48 2.60 43.20
CA PHE A 680 28.38 3.11 44.23
C PHE A 680 28.02 2.54 45.60
N SER A 681 29.03 2.22 46.40
CA SER A 681 28.89 1.89 47.81
C SER A 681 28.58 3.15 48.64
N SER A 682 28.07 2.99 49.86
CA SER A 682 27.75 4.12 50.74
C SER A 682 28.97 5.02 51.04
N THR A 683 30.16 4.43 51.10
CA THR A 683 31.42 5.17 51.30
C THR A 683 31.77 6.01 50.07
N GLU A 684 31.60 5.46 48.88
CA GLU A 684 31.88 6.15 47.61
C GLU A 684 30.88 7.30 47.38
N ILE A 685 29.59 7.07 47.66
CA ILE A 685 28.55 8.12 47.59
C ILE A 685 28.93 9.28 48.50
N THR A 686 29.43 9.00 49.71
CA THR A 686 29.85 10.06 50.64
C THR A 686 31.01 10.87 50.07
N ALA A 687 32.05 10.20 49.53
CA ALA A 687 33.20 10.88 48.93
C ALA A 687 32.84 11.76 47.72
N ILE A 688 31.93 11.30 46.86
CA ILE A 688 31.42 12.06 45.71
C ILE A 688 30.56 13.24 46.18
N LYS A 689 29.69 13.01 47.16
CA LYS A 689 28.84 14.04 47.75
C LYS A 689 29.65 15.19 48.33
N ASP A 690 30.73 14.89 49.05
CA ASP A 690 31.62 15.89 49.63
C ASP A 690 32.20 16.83 48.54
N GLN A 691 32.55 16.30 47.36
CA GLN A 691 33.03 17.15 46.26
C GLN A 691 31.93 18.00 45.61
N LEU A 692 30.71 17.46 45.49
CA LEU A 692 29.56 18.20 44.97
C LEU A 692 29.17 19.36 45.89
N GLU A 693 29.16 19.14 47.21
CA GLU A 693 28.84 20.20 48.20
C GLU A 693 29.92 21.30 48.25
N LEU A 694 31.16 20.97 47.89
CA LEU A 694 32.27 21.93 47.77
C LEU A 694 32.31 22.67 46.43
N ASN A 695 31.44 22.34 45.47
CA ASN A 695 31.45 22.87 44.10
C ASN A 695 32.81 22.70 43.39
N ASN A 696 33.50 21.58 43.64
CA ASN A 696 34.76 21.27 42.97
C ASN A 696 34.53 20.42 41.72
N SER A 697 35.40 20.57 40.72
CA SER A 697 35.54 19.59 39.64
C SER A 697 36.37 18.40 40.13
N PHE A 698 35.96 17.18 39.79
CA PHE A 698 36.62 15.95 40.21
C PHE A 698 36.42 14.83 39.18
N GLY A 699 37.34 13.86 39.19
CA GLY A 699 37.24 12.62 38.43
C GLY A 699 36.77 11.48 39.32
N ILE A 700 36.25 10.42 38.72
CA ILE A 700 35.98 9.15 39.38
C ILE A 700 36.71 8.08 38.57
N ARG A 701 37.65 7.38 39.20
CA ARG A 701 38.31 6.21 38.61
C ARG A 701 37.71 4.92 39.15
N TYR A 702 37.87 3.85 38.38
CA TYR A 702 37.45 2.52 38.77
C TYR A 702 38.65 1.62 39.05
N ASP A 703 38.81 1.22 40.33
CA ASP A 703 39.75 0.18 40.75
C ASP A 703 39.08 -1.18 40.60
N HIS A 704 39.19 -1.72 39.39
CA HIS A 704 38.63 -3.01 39.00
C HIS A 704 39.24 -4.21 39.75
N ARG A 705 40.43 -4.08 40.36
CA ARG A 705 41.07 -5.16 41.12
C ARG A 705 40.44 -5.33 42.50
N ASN A 706 40.06 -4.22 43.13
CA ASN A 706 39.37 -4.21 44.42
C ASN A 706 37.85 -4.02 44.30
N ASN A 707 37.36 -3.87 43.06
CA ASN A 707 35.97 -3.63 42.72
C ASN A 707 35.36 -2.41 43.45
N ARG A 708 36.07 -1.27 43.42
CA ARG A 708 35.68 -0.02 44.09
C ARG A 708 35.95 1.21 43.22
N TYR A 709 35.26 2.30 43.53
CA TYR A 709 35.45 3.60 42.89
C TYR A 709 36.23 4.55 43.80
N GLU A 710 37.09 5.37 43.21
CA GLU A 710 37.92 6.34 43.93
C GLU A 710 37.82 7.71 43.27
N VAL A 711 37.77 8.77 44.08
CA VAL A 711 37.64 10.15 43.63
C VAL A 711 39.02 10.74 43.35
N ILE A 712 39.21 11.29 42.15
CA ILE A 712 40.40 12.05 41.76
C ILE A 712 40.10 13.53 42.01
N LEU A 713 40.94 14.18 42.81
CA LEU A 713 40.80 15.60 43.12
C LEU A 713 41.15 16.46 41.90
N GLY A 714 40.53 17.64 41.78
CA GLY A 714 40.76 18.54 40.65
C GLY A 714 42.20 19.06 40.49
N ILE A 715 43.08 18.88 41.49
CA ILE A 715 44.51 19.21 41.39
C ILE A 715 45.31 18.15 40.61
N ASP A 716 44.83 16.91 40.60
CA ASP A 716 45.47 15.78 39.93
C ASP A 716 44.81 15.47 38.58
N LEU A 717 43.52 15.79 38.46
CA LEU A 717 42.69 15.52 37.28
C LEU A 717 43.24 16.14 35.99
N GLY A 718 43.36 15.32 34.94
CA GLY A 718 43.84 15.68 33.59
C GLY A 718 42.99 16.70 32.83
N GLU A 719 43.31 16.93 31.55
CA GLU A 719 42.54 17.85 30.69
C GLU A 719 41.11 17.32 30.41
N SER A 720 40.16 18.24 30.21
CA SER A 720 38.79 17.86 29.85
C SER A 720 38.76 17.27 28.44
N GLN A 721 37.98 16.21 28.24
CA GLN A 721 37.83 15.51 26.95
C GLN A 721 39.14 14.92 26.39
N GLU A 722 40.15 14.67 27.24
CA GLU A 722 41.40 14.03 26.81
C GLU A 722 41.15 12.58 26.40
N THR A 723 41.53 12.17 25.18
CA THR A 723 41.32 10.79 24.70
C THR A 723 42.37 9.81 25.24
N SER A 724 43.49 10.29 25.78
CA SER A 724 44.46 9.44 26.46
C SER A 724 43.82 8.79 27.69
N PHE A 725 44.17 7.54 27.97
CA PHE A 725 43.69 6.78 29.12
C PHE A 725 44.83 5.95 29.70
N SER A 726 44.96 6.00 31.02
CA SER A 726 45.93 5.23 31.80
C SER A 726 45.20 4.48 32.91
N LEU A 727 45.61 3.24 33.19
CA LEU A 727 45.11 2.50 34.36
C LEU A 727 45.83 2.90 35.66
N ILE A 728 46.91 3.67 35.55
CA ILE A 728 47.74 4.10 36.67
C ILE A 728 47.28 5.50 37.09
N GLU A 729 46.96 5.65 38.37
CA GLU A 729 46.69 6.94 39.02
C GLU A 729 47.92 7.85 39.00
N ASP A 730 47.70 9.15 38.81
CA ASP A 730 48.71 10.19 39.02
C ASP A 730 48.30 11.10 40.18
N THR A 731 49.12 11.15 41.25
CA THR A 731 48.91 11.99 42.44
C THR A 731 49.95 13.11 42.55
N SER A 732 50.64 13.44 41.46
CA SER A 732 51.74 14.41 41.44
C SER A 732 51.28 15.86 41.54
N GLY A 733 49.98 16.17 41.52
CA GLY A 733 49.44 17.52 41.51
C GLY A 733 49.71 18.28 40.20
N THR A 734 50.00 17.57 39.10
CA THR A 734 50.35 18.16 37.80
C THR A 734 49.19 18.22 36.81
N GLN A 735 47.96 17.89 37.23
CA GLN A 735 46.78 17.80 36.36
C GLN A 735 47.02 16.87 35.15
N SER A 736 47.52 15.66 35.42
CA SER A 736 47.87 14.68 34.38
C SER A 736 47.14 13.33 34.55
N ASP A 737 46.27 13.19 35.56
CA ASP A 737 45.55 11.93 35.78
C ASP A 737 44.42 11.75 34.76
N SER A 738 44.63 10.82 33.83
CA SER A 738 43.66 10.40 32.80
C SER A 738 42.94 9.08 33.11
N SER A 739 43.10 8.53 34.33
CA SER A 739 42.53 7.24 34.77
C SER A 739 41.04 7.27 35.12
N TYR A 740 40.42 8.44 35.02
CA TYR A 740 39.00 8.60 35.28
C TYR A 740 38.13 7.89 34.24
N ILE A 741 37.07 7.23 34.69
CA ILE A 741 35.99 6.71 33.84
C ILE A 741 34.84 7.72 33.73
N LEU A 742 34.58 8.47 34.81
CA LEU A 742 33.63 9.58 34.85
C LEU A 742 34.35 10.85 35.29
N ARG A 743 33.90 11.99 34.78
CA ARG A 743 34.40 13.32 35.14
C ARG A 743 33.22 14.25 35.40
N VAL A 744 33.29 14.98 36.49
CA VAL A 744 32.28 15.95 36.91
C VAL A 744 32.94 17.32 36.97
N GLU A 745 32.42 18.27 36.19
CA GLU A 745 32.96 19.62 36.09
C GLU A 745 31.97 20.62 36.63
N PHE A 746 32.45 21.46 37.55
CA PHE A 746 31.71 22.63 38.01
C PHE A 746 32.03 23.82 37.12
N GLN A 747 31.00 24.38 36.49
CA GLN A 747 31.05 25.64 35.75
C GLN A 747 30.16 26.67 36.45
N THR A 748 30.33 27.96 36.16
CA THR A 748 29.72 29.07 36.93
C THR A 748 28.20 28.94 37.16
N GLU A 749 27.47 28.33 36.23
CA GLU A 749 26.00 28.18 36.32
C GLU A 749 25.52 26.76 36.00
N GLN A 750 26.42 25.76 35.91
CA GLN A 750 26.02 24.40 35.56
C GLN A 750 27.04 23.34 36.01
N TRP A 751 26.54 22.14 36.24
CA TRP A 751 27.34 20.93 36.30
C TRP A 751 27.40 20.27 34.92
N VAL A 752 28.60 19.85 34.51
CA VAL A 752 28.81 19.04 33.30
C VAL A 752 29.32 17.68 33.73
N PHE A 753 28.58 16.63 33.36
CA PHE A 753 28.93 15.24 33.64
C PHE A 753 29.39 14.59 32.35
N LEU A 754 30.55 13.95 32.40
CA LEU A 754 31.21 13.32 31.27
C LEU A 754 31.53 11.87 31.62
N ALA A 755 31.18 10.94 30.74
CA ALA A 755 31.56 9.54 30.86
C ALA A 755 32.38 9.12 29.64
N ARG A 756 33.51 8.44 29.85
CA ARG A 756 34.25 7.82 28.76
C ARG A 756 33.45 6.64 28.21
N ALA A 757 33.34 6.57 26.89
CA ALA A 757 32.49 5.59 26.23
C ALA A 757 33.14 5.07 24.94
N ILE A 758 32.83 3.81 24.60
CA ILE A 758 33.18 3.21 23.32
C ILE A 758 31.90 2.77 22.62
N LYS A 759 31.70 3.31 21.42
CA LYS A 759 30.63 2.93 20.50
C LYS A 759 31.14 1.87 19.54
N TYR A 760 30.50 0.71 19.52
CA TYR A 760 30.71 -0.28 18.46
C TYR A 760 29.74 0.00 17.32
N ASN A 761 30.25 0.56 16.25
CA ASN A 761 29.47 0.87 15.05
C ASN A 761 29.44 -0.35 14.14
N PHE A 762 28.27 -0.69 13.61
CA PHE A 762 28.09 -1.66 12.53
C PHE A 762 27.30 -1.03 11.40
N GLY A 763 27.73 -1.24 10.16
CA GLY A 763 26.99 -0.79 8.99
C GLY A 763 27.06 -1.77 7.84
N SER A 764 26.18 -1.59 6.87
CA SER A 764 26.21 -2.26 5.57
C SER A 764 26.37 -1.19 4.50
N LEU A 765 27.26 -1.44 3.54
CA LEU A 765 27.60 -0.45 2.51
C LEU A 765 26.39 -0.21 1.60
N ASN A 766 25.85 -1.29 1.02
CA ASN A 766 24.81 -1.30 0.01
C ASN A 766 23.66 -2.29 0.29
N ASN A 767 23.93 -3.47 0.85
CA ASN A 767 22.95 -4.55 0.91
C ASN A 767 21.79 -4.29 1.89
N VAL A 768 22.04 -3.55 2.98
CA VAL A 768 21.09 -3.37 4.08
C VAL A 768 21.10 -1.93 4.58
N ARG A 769 19.90 -1.37 4.77
CA ARG A 769 19.62 -0.16 5.53
C ARG A 769 18.80 -0.55 6.78
N PHE A 770 19.18 0.00 7.91
CA PHE A 770 18.54 -0.14 9.22
C PHE A 770 17.71 1.12 9.48
N PHE A 771 16.43 1.15 9.10
CA PHE A 771 15.58 2.32 9.38
C PHE A 771 15.14 2.41 10.84
N ASN A 772 14.97 3.66 11.30
CA ASN A 772 14.67 4.05 12.67
C ASN A 772 13.27 3.60 13.13
N GLN A 773 13.16 2.35 13.54
CA GLN A 773 12.06 1.86 14.37
C GLN A 773 12.50 1.91 15.83
N ARG A 774 11.63 2.37 16.73
CA ARG A 774 11.86 2.18 18.18
C ARG A 774 12.22 0.71 18.40
N LEU A 775 13.34 0.45 19.08
CA LEU A 775 13.91 -0.90 19.34
C LEU A 775 13.03 -1.68 20.32
N ASP A 776 11.75 -1.78 20.01
CA ASP A 776 10.71 -2.35 20.84
C ASP A 776 10.85 -3.86 20.81
N SER A 777 10.93 -4.46 22.00
CA SER A 777 10.99 -5.91 22.09
C SER A 777 9.59 -6.50 21.84
N LYS A 778 9.48 -7.37 20.83
CA LYS A 778 8.22 -8.05 20.48
C LYS A 778 8.11 -9.38 21.19
N VAL A 779 6.93 -9.76 21.67
CA VAL A 779 6.69 -11.14 22.12
C VAL A 779 6.36 -12.02 20.91
N SER A 780 7.27 -12.93 20.56
CA SER A 780 7.06 -13.91 19.49
C SER A 780 5.79 -14.73 19.74
N LYS A 781 4.88 -14.76 18.76
CA LYS A 781 3.58 -15.46 18.88
C LYS A 781 3.72 -16.97 19.08
N ILE A 782 4.78 -17.55 18.50
CA ILE A 782 5.10 -18.99 18.56
C ILE A 782 5.83 -19.32 19.85
N THR A 783 6.93 -18.62 20.15
CA THR A 783 7.79 -19.00 21.27
C THR A 783 7.35 -18.39 22.60
N LYS A 784 6.41 -17.42 22.58
CA LYS A 784 5.98 -16.58 23.71
C LYS A 784 7.14 -15.86 24.41
N LYS A 785 8.27 -15.69 23.72
CA LYS A 785 9.48 -15.03 24.23
C LYS A 785 9.64 -13.68 23.57
N SER A 786 10.16 -12.71 24.31
CA SER A 786 10.55 -11.42 23.76
C SER A 786 11.73 -11.61 22.79
N THR A 787 11.57 -11.13 21.56
CA THR A 787 12.54 -11.09 20.47
C THR A 787 12.84 -9.64 20.14
N LYS A 788 14.11 -9.34 19.93
CA LYS A 788 14.66 -8.03 19.56
C LYS A 788 15.58 -8.21 18.36
N ASP A 789 15.97 -7.11 17.73
CA ASP A 789 16.89 -7.14 16.60
C ASP A 789 18.27 -7.62 17.03
N GLU A 790 18.84 -8.56 16.26
CA GLU A 790 20.18 -9.10 16.48
C GLU A 790 21.02 -9.06 15.20
N ILE A 791 22.29 -8.74 15.33
CA ILE A 791 23.29 -8.91 14.27
C ILE A 791 24.18 -10.10 14.64
N ARG A 792 24.24 -11.08 13.75
CA ARG A 792 25.10 -12.25 13.88
C ARG A 792 26.19 -12.21 12.83
N ILE A 793 27.44 -12.13 13.28
CA ILE A 793 28.60 -12.32 12.44
C ILE A 793 28.83 -13.82 12.26
N LEU A 794 28.89 -14.25 11.01
CA LEU A 794 28.93 -15.66 10.65
C LEU A 794 30.33 -16.25 10.83
N ASP A 795 30.41 -17.50 11.27
CA ASP A 795 31.66 -18.26 11.43
C ASP A 795 32.44 -18.45 10.11
N ILE A 796 31.77 -18.35 8.96
CA ILE A 796 32.36 -18.41 7.61
C ILE A 796 33.31 -17.22 7.28
N ASN A 797 33.43 -16.23 8.14
CA ASN A 797 34.45 -15.19 7.98
C ASN A 797 35.84 -15.72 8.35
N LEU A 798 36.88 -15.23 7.69
CA LEU A 798 38.27 -15.55 8.05
C LEU A 798 38.64 -14.91 9.40
N GLN A 799 39.47 -15.58 10.20
CA GLN A 799 40.04 -15.01 11.42
C GLN A 799 40.94 -13.80 11.11
N PRO A 800 40.87 -12.73 11.92
CA PRO A 800 41.76 -11.58 11.75
C PRO A 800 43.18 -11.93 12.20
N LEU A 801 44.18 -11.29 11.59
CA LEU A 801 45.56 -11.30 12.10
C LEU A 801 45.69 -10.29 13.25
N ILE A 802 46.45 -10.69 14.27
CA ILE A 802 46.77 -9.86 15.45
C ILE A 802 48.11 -9.12 15.32
N THR A 803 48.78 -9.24 14.17
CA THR A 803 50.04 -8.56 13.87
C THR A 803 49.82 -7.07 13.59
N SER A 804 50.85 -6.25 13.85
CA SER A 804 50.85 -4.83 13.48
C SER A 804 50.52 -4.66 11.99
N GLY A 805 49.52 -3.84 11.66
CA GLY A 805 49.01 -3.64 10.29
C GLY A 805 47.82 -4.53 9.91
N GLY A 806 47.39 -5.44 10.79
CA GLY A 806 46.20 -6.27 10.59
C GLY A 806 46.33 -7.32 9.48
N GLY A 807 45.21 -7.69 8.88
CA GLY A 807 45.06 -8.67 7.80
C GLY A 807 44.08 -9.80 8.12
N LEU A 808 43.89 -10.70 7.15
CA LEU A 808 43.07 -11.90 7.29
C LEU A 808 43.96 -13.15 7.25
N GLY A 809 43.73 -14.06 8.20
CA GLY A 809 44.33 -15.38 8.22
C GLY A 809 43.70 -16.33 7.19
N THR A 810 44.07 -17.60 7.26
CA THR A 810 43.58 -18.66 6.37
C THR A 810 42.51 -19.56 7.00
N SER A 811 42.31 -19.47 8.32
CA SER A 811 41.29 -20.18 9.08
C SER A 811 39.99 -19.39 9.21
N LEU A 812 38.87 -20.09 9.31
CA LEU A 812 37.56 -19.50 9.61
C LEU A 812 37.44 -19.13 11.10
N LEU A 813 36.51 -18.24 11.43
CA LEU A 813 36.15 -17.96 12.83
C LEU A 813 35.67 -19.25 13.51
N THR A 814 35.98 -19.37 14.80
CA THR A 814 35.68 -20.58 15.60
C THR A 814 34.20 -20.72 15.96
N ALA A 815 33.44 -19.63 15.90
CA ALA A 815 32.03 -19.60 16.22
C ALA A 815 31.34 -18.39 15.58
N ASN A 816 30.00 -18.42 15.57
CA ASN A 816 29.18 -17.26 15.26
C ASN A 816 29.20 -16.29 16.45
N TYR A 817 29.33 -15.00 16.17
CA TYR A 817 29.32 -13.95 17.20
C TYR A 817 28.01 -13.16 17.09
N ASN A 818 27.25 -13.08 18.18
CA ASN A 818 26.01 -12.32 18.24
C ASN A 818 26.24 -10.97 18.91
N PHE A 819 25.57 -9.95 18.40
CA PHE A 819 25.43 -8.63 19.00
C PHE A 819 23.96 -8.23 19.01
N ASP A 820 23.56 -7.58 20.10
CA ASP A 820 22.27 -6.91 20.16
C ASP A 820 22.42 -5.50 19.57
N ILE A 821 21.35 -4.97 18.98
CA ILE A 821 21.32 -3.57 18.52
C ILE A 821 20.88 -2.69 19.69
N GLU A 822 21.73 -1.74 20.08
CA GLU A 822 21.46 -0.79 21.17
C GLU A 822 20.71 0.44 20.68
N GLY A 823 21.05 0.92 19.48
CA GLY A 823 20.56 2.18 18.95
C GLY A 823 20.94 2.39 17.50
N PHE A 824 20.40 3.44 16.89
CA PHE A 824 20.87 3.91 15.59
C PHE A 824 21.93 4.98 15.77
N TYR A 825 22.84 5.08 14.81
CA TYR A 825 23.81 6.18 14.82
C TYR A 825 23.08 7.50 14.55
N THR A 826 23.22 8.47 15.44
CA THR A 826 22.58 9.80 15.30
C THR A 826 23.66 10.86 15.33
N TYR A 827 23.63 11.77 14.36
CA TYR A 827 24.53 12.91 14.26
C TYR A 827 24.11 14.02 15.24
N ASP A 828 24.99 15.01 15.46
CA ASP A 828 24.75 16.11 16.42
C ASP A 828 23.54 16.99 16.07
N ASP A 829 23.09 16.98 14.81
CA ASP A 829 21.89 17.66 14.33
C ASP A 829 20.58 16.88 14.60
N GLY A 830 20.69 15.67 15.16
CA GLY A 830 19.57 14.78 15.44
C GLY A 830 19.18 13.88 14.26
N TYR A 831 19.87 13.96 13.12
CA TYR A 831 19.64 13.06 11.99
C TYR A 831 20.17 11.66 12.30
N THR A 832 19.35 10.64 12.06
CA THR A 832 19.73 9.23 12.26
C THR A 832 20.20 8.62 10.95
N ASP A 833 21.40 8.03 10.95
CA ASP A 833 21.97 7.36 9.79
C ASP A 833 21.39 5.94 9.61
N PRO A 834 20.57 5.67 8.58
CA PRO A 834 20.02 4.34 8.36
C PRO A 834 21.06 3.34 7.85
N ARG A 835 22.30 3.75 7.60
CA ARG A 835 23.36 2.84 7.14
C ARG A 835 24.05 2.12 8.29
N ARG A 836 23.84 2.59 9.52
CA ARG A 836 24.63 2.21 10.69
C ARG A 836 23.78 2.06 11.95
N VAL A 837 24.19 1.11 12.77
CA VAL A 837 23.62 0.84 14.09
C VAL A 837 24.73 0.71 15.13
N LEU A 838 24.39 1.04 16.37
CA LEU A 838 25.23 0.83 17.54
C LEU A 838 24.98 -0.58 18.08
N LEU A 839 26.07 -1.31 18.28
CA LEU A 839 26.06 -2.66 18.80
C LEU A 839 26.35 -2.68 20.30
N LYS A 840 25.70 -3.62 20.98
CA LYS A 840 26.01 -4.06 22.33
C LYS A 840 26.34 -5.55 22.33
N PHE A 841 27.21 -5.97 23.24
CA PHE A 841 27.50 -7.40 23.40
C PHE A 841 26.22 -8.17 23.72
N ALA A 842 26.04 -9.32 23.06
CA ALA A 842 24.83 -10.11 23.23
C ALA A 842 24.69 -10.65 24.67
N ASP A 843 23.43 -10.69 25.11
CA ASP A 843 22.97 -11.39 26.31
C ASP A 843 21.87 -12.37 25.86
N THR A 844 22.27 -13.58 25.48
CA THR A 844 21.39 -14.58 24.86
C THR A 844 20.39 -15.17 25.85
N ASN A 845 20.76 -15.28 27.13
CA ASN A 845 19.95 -15.88 28.18
C ASN A 845 19.13 -14.84 28.98
N LYS A 846 19.37 -13.54 28.76
CA LYS A 846 18.72 -12.37 29.38
C LYS A 846 18.97 -12.28 30.88
N ASP A 847 20.18 -12.60 31.32
CA ASP A 847 20.59 -12.52 32.72
C ASP A 847 21.30 -11.21 33.08
N TYR A 848 21.33 -10.24 32.16
CA TYR A 848 22.02 -8.96 32.26
C TYR A 848 23.54 -9.07 32.34
N VAL A 849 24.09 -10.24 31.99
CA VAL A 849 25.53 -10.45 31.93
C VAL A 849 25.97 -10.67 30.48
N ILE A 850 27.10 -10.04 30.13
CA ILE A 850 27.66 -10.11 28.79
C ILE A 850 28.14 -11.53 28.49
N ASP A 851 27.69 -12.10 27.37
CA ASP A 851 28.07 -13.45 26.97
C ASP A 851 29.54 -13.56 26.56
N ASN A 852 30.06 -12.59 25.79
CA ASN A 852 31.45 -12.57 25.33
C ASN A 852 31.96 -11.11 25.19
N PRO A 853 32.75 -10.62 26.16
CA PRO A 853 33.25 -9.24 26.15
C PRO A 853 34.37 -9.01 25.11
N PHE A 854 34.87 -10.07 24.46
CA PHE A 854 35.93 -10.01 23.43
C PHE A 854 35.40 -10.33 22.03
N ALA A 855 34.07 -10.32 21.84
CA ALA A 855 33.46 -10.63 20.55
C ALA A 855 33.97 -9.73 19.43
N PHE A 856 34.06 -8.41 19.68
CA PHE A 856 34.53 -7.43 18.71
C PHE A 856 35.99 -7.67 18.29
N GLU A 857 36.89 -7.83 19.26
CA GLU A 857 38.32 -8.11 19.01
C GLU A 857 38.51 -9.42 18.24
N SER A 858 37.71 -10.44 18.55
CA SER A 858 37.80 -11.74 17.87
C SER A 858 37.43 -11.66 16.37
N ILE A 859 36.65 -10.65 15.97
CA ILE A 859 36.24 -10.41 14.58
C ILE A 859 37.20 -9.45 13.88
N VAL A 860 37.60 -8.38 14.57
CA VAL A 860 38.37 -7.27 14.00
C VAL A 860 39.87 -7.49 14.08
N GLY A 861 40.39 -8.00 15.20
CA GLY A 861 41.83 -8.07 15.48
C GLY A 861 42.48 -6.69 15.43
N SER A 862 43.63 -6.60 14.75
CA SER A 862 44.37 -5.35 14.57
C SER A 862 44.06 -4.67 13.22
N ASN A 863 42.92 -5.00 12.61
CA ASN A 863 42.51 -4.38 11.34
C ASN A 863 42.07 -2.93 11.55
N GLU A 864 42.28 -2.13 10.52
CA GLU A 864 41.93 -0.72 10.50
C GLU A 864 41.02 -0.44 9.31
N ILE A 865 40.03 0.42 9.51
CA ILE A 865 39.19 0.93 8.43
C ILE A 865 39.20 2.46 8.44
N TYR A 866 38.85 3.02 7.29
CA TYR A 866 38.80 4.45 7.07
C TYR A 866 37.36 4.85 6.80
N ILE A 867 36.86 5.79 7.58
CA ILE A 867 35.52 6.34 7.43
C ILE A 867 35.64 7.78 6.94
N ALA A 868 35.03 8.08 5.79
CA ALA A 868 35.13 9.37 5.13
C ALA A 868 33.75 10.02 4.96
N ASP A 869 33.76 11.34 4.80
CA ASP A 869 32.56 12.11 4.49
C ASP A 869 32.21 11.95 3.00
N GLU A 870 30.99 11.54 2.71
CA GLU A 870 30.42 11.36 1.37
C GLU A 870 29.19 12.24 1.22
N LEU A 871 29.15 13.07 0.17
CA LEU A 871 28.01 13.93 -0.12
C LEU A 871 27.00 13.20 -1.02
N VAL A 872 25.83 12.90 -0.48
CA VAL A 872 24.71 12.28 -1.20
C VAL A 872 23.48 13.16 -1.03
N ASP A 873 22.86 13.57 -2.14
CA ASP A 873 21.62 14.37 -2.14
C ASP A 873 21.68 15.65 -1.25
N ASN A 874 22.81 16.36 -1.29
CA ASN A 874 23.12 17.54 -0.47
C ASN A 874 23.31 17.30 1.05
N TYR A 875 23.37 16.05 1.50
CA TYR A 875 23.72 15.69 2.88
C TYR A 875 25.09 15.02 2.92
N VAL A 876 25.87 15.32 3.96
CA VAL A 876 27.18 14.69 4.20
C VAL A 876 26.97 13.50 5.13
N TYR A 877 27.28 12.31 4.64
CA TYR A 877 27.23 11.06 5.39
C TYR A 877 28.63 10.56 5.66
N LYS A 878 28.88 10.05 6.87
CA LYS A 878 30.10 9.27 7.10
C LYS A 878 29.89 7.88 6.51
N THR A 879 30.72 7.46 5.56
CA THR A 879 30.65 6.15 4.90
C THR A 879 31.98 5.40 5.00
N LEU A 880 31.98 4.08 4.74
CA LEU A 880 33.22 3.32 4.60
C LEU A 880 33.95 3.77 3.33
N MET A 881 35.22 4.15 3.47
CA MET A 881 36.04 4.51 2.32
C MET A 881 36.42 3.26 1.52
N THR A 882 35.90 3.13 0.30
CA THR A 882 36.12 1.96 -0.58
C THR A 882 37.50 1.93 -1.22
N THR A 883 38.17 3.08 -1.28
CA THR A 883 39.52 3.25 -1.83
C THR A 883 40.40 3.85 -0.74
N PRO A 884 41.16 3.02 0.01
CA PRO A 884 41.97 3.49 1.13
C PRO A 884 43.00 4.55 0.69
N PRO A 885 43.55 5.33 1.63
CA PRO A 885 44.62 6.27 1.29
C PRO A 885 45.84 5.48 0.76
N PRO A 886 46.73 6.11 -0.01
CA PRO A 886 47.90 5.42 -0.55
C PRO A 886 48.73 4.83 0.59
N THR A 887 49.01 3.53 0.54
CA THR A 887 49.77 2.82 1.57
C THR A 887 51.11 2.28 1.05
N ASN A 888 52.06 2.14 1.96
CA ASN A 888 53.29 1.39 1.78
C ASN A 888 52.97 -0.11 1.74
N ALA A 889 53.96 -0.93 1.34
CA ALA A 889 53.82 -2.39 1.31
C ALA A 889 53.54 -3.02 2.69
N ASP A 890 53.81 -2.30 3.77
CA ASP A 890 53.52 -2.69 5.16
C ASP A 890 52.14 -2.23 5.66
N GLY A 891 51.32 -1.61 4.80
CA GLY A 891 49.98 -1.13 5.12
C GLY A 891 49.92 0.24 5.79
N THR A 892 51.06 0.87 6.09
CA THR A 892 51.09 2.24 6.63
C THR A 892 50.78 3.28 5.56
N ILE A 893 50.20 4.42 5.93
CA ILE A 893 49.93 5.51 4.98
C ILE A 893 51.25 6.03 4.39
N LYS A 894 51.31 6.13 3.07
CA LYS A 894 52.44 6.61 2.29
C LYS A 894 52.40 8.13 2.20
N TYR A 895 52.87 8.80 3.24
CA TYR A 895 53.02 10.25 3.24
C TYR A 895 54.12 10.73 2.28
N TRP A 896 54.02 11.97 1.80
CA TRP A 896 55.13 12.63 1.14
C TRP A 896 56.29 12.84 2.11
N VAL A 897 57.48 12.43 1.69
CA VAL A 897 58.73 12.59 2.43
C VAL A 897 59.77 13.17 1.49
N SER A 898 60.36 14.31 1.87
CA SER A 898 61.30 15.04 1.02
C SER A 898 62.57 14.25 0.65
N SER A 899 62.94 13.24 1.46
CA SER A 899 64.13 12.40 1.25
C SER A 899 63.86 11.16 0.39
N THR A 900 62.62 10.92 -0.04
CA THR A 900 62.22 9.74 -0.80
C THR A 900 62.06 10.09 -2.28
N SER A 901 62.52 9.22 -3.17
CA SER A 901 62.32 9.33 -4.61
C SER A 901 61.08 8.54 -5.02
N TYR A 902 60.15 9.18 -5.73
CA TYR A 902 58.91 8.54 -6.20
C TYR A 902 58.96 8.23 -7.71
N ASP A 903 58.43 7.09 -8.11
CA ASP A 903 58.36 6.66 -9.51
C ASP A 903 57.10 7.18 -10.22
N LEU A 904 57.01 6.99 -11.54
CA LEU A 904 55.81 7.36 -12.29
C LEU A 904 54.59 6.59 -11.76
N ALA A 905 53.47 7.29 -11.56
CA ALA A 905 52.23 6.80 -10.98
C ALA A 905 52.30 6.39 -9.50
N ASP A 906 53.39 6.72 -8.78
CA ASP A 906 53.40 6.59 -7.33
C ASP A 906 52.40 7.54 -6.70
N LYS A 907 51.55 6.99 -5.82
CA LYS A 907 50.55 7.75 -5.06
C LYS A 907 51.03 8.02 -3.64
N ILE A 908 50.75 9.22 -3.15
CA ILE A 908 51.14 9.69 -1.82
C ILE A 908 50.07 10.59 -1.22
N GLU A 909 50.07 10.71 0.10
CA GLU A 909 49.26 11.69 0.82
C GLU A 909 50.10 12.90 1.23
N TYR A 910 49.57 14.11 1.01
CA TYR A 910 50.17 15.37 1.45
C TYR A 910 49.09 16.41 1.80
N ASN A 911 49.14 16.96 3.01
CA ASN A 911 48.20 17.96 3.53
C ASN A 911 46.71 17.56 3.33
N GLY A 912 46.37 16.30 3.59
CA GLY A 912 44.99 15.82 3.47
C GLY A 912 44.49 15.68 2.02
N ALA A 913 45.38 15.57 1.04
CA ALA A 913 45.04 15.26 -0.34
C ALA A 913 45.96 14.19 -0.93
N GLU A 914 45.42 13.40 -1.86
CA GLU A 914 46.13 12.37 -2.61
C GLU A 914 46.72 12.96 -3.89
N TYR A 915 48.00 12.67 -4.11
CA TYR A 915 48.74 13.08 -5.31
C TYR A 915 49.38 11.88 -5.99
N GLU A 916 49.45 11.92 -7.32
CA GLU A 916 50.11 10.92 -8.15
C GLU A 916 51.30 11.54 -8.89
N SER A 917 52.46 10.88 -8.85
CA SER A 917 53.67 11.36 -9.50
C SER A 917 53.58 11.22 -11.03
N LYS A 918 53.83 12.31 -11.77
CA LYS A 918 53.84 12.35 -13.25
C LYS A 918 55.18 12.00 -13.87
N ILE A 919 56.22 11.80 -13.06
CA ILE A 919 57.59 11.52 -13.51
C ILE A 919 58.25 10.44 -12.65
N THR A 920 59.22 9.74 -13.21
CA THR A 920 60.12 8.84 -12.48
C THR A 920 61.22 9.63 -11.78
N GLY A 921 61.61 9.26 -10.57
CA GLY A 921 62.72 9.89 -9.85
C GLY A 921 62.36 11.21 -9.16
N ASN A 922 61.11 11.38 -8.76
CA ASN A 922 60.59 12.61 -8.16
C ASN A 922 61.05 12.73 -6.69
N LEU A 923 62.20 13.39 -6.46
CA LEU A 923 62.86 13.52 -5.15
C LEU A 923 62.80 14.97 -4.64
N GLY A 924 62.30 15.18 -3.43
CA GLY A 924 62.33 16.49 -2.75
C GLY A 924 61.41 17.57 -3.32
N ILE A 925 60.60 17.26 -4.35
CA ILE A 925 59.65 18.21 -4.95
C ILE A 925 58.29 18.09 -4.25
N LEU A 926 57.77 19.22 -3.79
CA LEU A 926 56.48 19.31 -3.10
C LEU A 926 55.31 18.89 -4.01
N PRO A 927 54.29 18.17 -3.47
CA PRO A 927 53.14 17.71 -4.25
C PRO A 927 52.27 18.81 -4.87
N THR A 928 52.41 20.05 -4.40
CA THR A 928 51.72 21.22 -4.96
C THR A 928 52.26 21.66 -6.33
N ASP A 929 53.40 21.14 -6.79
CA ASP A 929 53.92 21.39 -8.15
C ASP A 929 53.17 20.55 -9.19
N THR A 930 52.18 21.17 -9.85
CA THR A 930 51.30 20.54 -10.86
C THR A 930 52.03 20.02 -12.11
N SER A 931 53.29 20.40 -12.32
CA SER A 931 54.10 19.90 -13.44
C SER A 931 54.67 18.51 -13.17
N LYS A 932 54.86 18.16 -11.88
CA LYS A 932 55.46 16.89 -11.44
C LYS A 932 54.47 15.99 -10.73
N TRP A 933 53.42 16.56 -10.17
CA TRP A 933 52.37 15.86 -9.44
C TRP A 933 51.00 16.10 -10.08
N SER A 934 50.13 15.10 -10.02
CA SER A 934 48.71 15.21 -10.33
C SER A 934 47.94 15.17 -9.03
N TYR A 935 47.13 16.19 -8.78
CA TYR A 935 46.11 16.10 -7.73
C TYR A 935 45.07 15.04 -8.12
N ILE A 936 44.71 14.19 -7.18
CA ILE A 936 43.71 13.13 -7.37
C ILE A 936 42.41 13.50 -6.66
N ARG A 937 42.47 13.72 -5.33
CA ARG A 937 41.31 14.00 -4.48
C ARG A 937 41.73 14.52 -3.11
N ASP A 938 40.80 15.16 -2.42
CA ASP A 938 40.90 15.42 -0.99
C ASP A 938 40.63 14.13 -0.21
N LEU A 939 41.34 13.97 0.90
CA LEU A 939 41.25 12.85 1.82
C LEU A 939 40.77 13.38 3.18
N ILE A 940 39.45 13.45 3.36
CA ILE A 940 38.81 13.79 4.64
C ILE A 940 38.28 12.50 5.24
N TYR A 941 39.06 11.90 6.15
CA TYR A 941 38.71 10.63 6.79
C TYR A 941 39.12 10.56 8.25
N ALA A 942 38.45 9.71 9.00
CA ALA A 942 38.85 9.25 10.32
C ALA A 942 39.24 7.77 10.25
N LYS A 943 40.34 7.44 10.94
CA LYS A 943 40.89 6.08 11.01
C LYS A 943 40.41 5.41 12.30
N TYR A 944 39.88 4.20 12.19
CA TYR A 944 39.37 3.43 13.32
C TYR A 944 39.89 1.99 13.30
N THR A 945 40.03 1.40 14.49
CA THR A 945 40.17 -0.06 14.62
C THR A 945 38.85 -0.70 14.19
N GLY A 946 38.88 -1.49 13.11
CA GLY A 946 37.67 -2.00 12.50
C GLY A 946 37.94 -2.94 11.34
N ARG A 947 36.87 -3.57 10.84
CA ARG A 947 36.94 -4.53 9.74
C ARG A 947 35.76 -4.35 8.79
N ALA A 948 36.03 -4.38 7.49
CA ALA A 948 35.03 -4.38 6.43
C ALA A 948 34.92 -5.75 5.73
N GLY A 949 33.88 -5.94 4.92
CA GLY A 949 33.64 -7.18 4.17
C GLY A 949 33.27 -8.36 5.06
N VAL A 950 32.61 -8.09 6.19
CA VAL A 950 32.17 -9.11 7.15
C VAL A 950 30.82 -9.65 6.71
N ARG A 951 30.75 -10.98 6.55
CA ARG A 951 29.49 -11.68 6.29
C ARG A 951 28.66 -11.76 7.56
N PHE A 952 27.43 -11.28 7.49
CA PHE A 952 26.55 -11.18 8.64
C PHE A 952 25.13 -11.66 8.31
N LYS A 953 24.39 -11.96 9.37
CA LYS A 953 22.97 -12.20 9.34
C LYS A 953 22.32 -11.20 10.29
N TRP A 954 21.46 -10.34 9.76
CA TRP A 954 20.59 -9.51 10.57
C TRP A 954 19.23 -10.18 10.72
N LYS A 955 18.75 -10.28 11.95
CA LYS A 955 17.40 -10.74 12.25
C LYS A 955 16.62 -9.55 12.80
N HIS A 956 15.63 -9.12 12.04
CA HIS A 956 14.74 -8.01 12.38
C HIS A 956 13.43 -8.54 12.97
N ALA A 957 12.99 -7.95 14.07
CA ALA A 957 11.74 -8.26 14.75
C ALA A 957 10.79 -7.05 14.65
N ALA A 958 10.00 -7.00 13.58
CA ALA A 958 9.07 -5.90 13.34
C ALA A 958 8.01 -5.74 14.46
N SER A 959 7.84 -4.50 14.94
CA SER A 959 6.83 -4.13 15.95
C SER A 959 5.40 -4.29 15.40
N GLU A 960 4.41 -4.52 16.29
CA GLU A 960 2.99 -4.61 15.87
C GLU A 960 2.42 -3.24 15.46
N GLU A 961 3.06 -2.14 15.88
CA GLU A 961 2.61 -0.76 15.64
C GLU A 961 3.08 -0.19 14.29
N THR A 962 4.11 -0.77 13.67
CA THR A 962 4.68 -0.31 12.39
C THR A 962 4.01 -1.04 11.23
N ARG A 963 2.97 -0.41 10.67
CA ARG A 963 2.21 -0.92 9.51
C ARG A 963 2.67 -0.26 8.21
N ILE A 964 3.68 -0.81 7.57
CA ILE A 964 3.88 -0.64 6.12
C ILE A 964 4.05 -2.05 5.53
N ASP A 965 3.32 -2.34 4.45
CA ASP A 965 3.35 -3.63 3.76
C ASP A 965 4.14 -3.48 2.44
N PRO A 966 5.26 -4.19 2.26
CA PRO A 966 6.02 -4.15 1.01
C PRO A 966 5.76 -5.33 0.06
N ALA A 967 4.66 -6.08 0.18
CA ALA A 967 4.30 -7.17 -0.73
C ALA A 967 2.80 -7.16 -1.10
N VAL A 968 2.30 -7.32 -2.33
CA VAL A 968 2.76 -7.21 -3.73
C VAL A 968 1.44 -7.02 -4.49
N SER A 969 1.34 -6.06 -5.41
CA SER A 969 0.11 -5.66 -6.11
C SER A 969 -0.90 -6.76 -6.41
N ASN A 970 -2.16 -6.64 -5.96
CA ASN A 970 -3.24 -7.51 -6.46
C ASN A 970 -3.59 -7.08 -7.89
N ILE A 971 -3.75 -8.05 -8.79
CA ILE A 971 -4.33 -7.78 -10.11
C ILE A 971 -5.80 -8.17 -10.03
N ILE A 972 -6.68 -7.19 -10.14
CA ILE A 972 -8.12 -7.39 -10.14
C ILE A 972 -8.58 -7.49 -11.59
N ASP A 973 -8.96 -8.70 -12.01
CA ASP A 973 -9.62 -8.91 -13.30
C ASP A 973 -11.11 -8.53 -13.14
N THR A 974 -11.53 -7.46 -13.80
CA THR A 974 -12.91 -6.94 -13.76
C THR A 974 -13.60 -7.17 -15.11
N PHE A 975 -14.59 -8.06 -15.11
CA PHE A 975 -15.44 -8.37 -16.26
C PHE A 975 -16.63 -7.42 -16.30
N VAL A 976 -16.86 -6.74 -17.42
CA VAL A 976 -17.92 -5.72 -17.56
C VAL A 976 -18.81 -6.04 -18.77
N LEU A 977 -20.11 -6.06 -18.54
CA LEU A 977 -21.15 -6.03 -19.56
C LEU A 977 -21.78 -4.63 -19.58
N THR A 978 -21.63 -3.91 -20.68
CA THR A 978 -22.20 -2.56 -20.85
C THR A 978 -23.64 -2.63 -21.39
N ASN A 979 -24.45 -1.63 -21.03
CA ASN A 979 -25.86 -1.57 -21.47
C ASN A 979 -25.98 -1.43 -22.98
N THR A 980 -25.12 -0.60 -23.58
CA THR A 980 -25.03 -0.42 -25.03
C THR A 980 -24.79 -1.75 -25.74
N TYR A 981 -23.80 -2.53 -25.31
CA TYR A 981 -23.47 -3.80 -25.96
C TYR A 981 -24.58 -4.84 -25.78
N ASN A 982 -25.15 -4.96 -24.58
CA ASN A 982 -26.29 -5.87 -24.31
C ASN A 982 -27.48 -5.57 -25.24
N THR A 983 -27.89 -4.31 -25.31
CA THR A 983 -29.04 -3.88 -26.11
C THR A 983 -28.81 -4.09 -27.60
N GLU A 984 -27.63 -3.74 -28.12
CA GLU A 984 -27.28 -3.95 -29.52
C GLU A 984 -27.22 -5.42 -29.90
N PHE A 985 -26.60 -6.25 -29.05
CA PHE A 985 -26.49 -7.68 -29.31
C PHE A 985 -27.86 -8.36 -29.33
N ARG A 986 -28.75 -8.01 -28.37
CA ARG A 986 -30.13 -8.51 -28.33
C ARG A 986 -30.95 -8.03 -29.52
N ASN A 987 -30.85 -6.76 -29.90
CA ASN A 987 -31.55 -6.22 -31.07
C ASN A 987 -31.06 -6.84 -32.38
N TRP A 988 -29.75 -7.09 -32.49
CA TRP A 988 -29.17 -7.80 -33.62
C TRP A 988 -29.69 -9.25 -33.72
N LEU A 989 -29.78 -9.94 -32.58
CA LEU A 989 -30.28 -11.31 -32.50
C LEU A 989 -31.78 -11.41 -32.83
N LYS A 990 -32.60 -10.47 -32.35
CA LYS A 990 -34.05 -10.41 -32.63
C LYS A 990 -34.38 -10.05 -34.09
N ASN A 991 -33.53 -9.27 -34.77
CA ASN A 991 -33.78 -8.79 -36.14
C ASN A 991 -33.21 -9.71 -37.24
N ASP A 992 -32.97 -11.00 -36.99
CA ASP A 992 -32.41 -11.94 -37.97
C ASP A 992 -31.13 -11.42 -38.66
N ARG A 993 -30.26 -10.71 -37.94
CA ARG A 993 -29.01 -10.13 -38.48
C ARG A 993 -29.21 -9.16 -39.65
N ARG A 994 -30.35 -8.45 -39.75
CA ARG A 994 -30.53 -7.41 -40.79
C ARG A 994 -29.51 -6.27 -40.72
N ALA A 995 -28.89 -6.05 -39.55
CA ALA A 995 -27.74 -5.16 -39.45
C ALA A 995 -26.49 -5.83 -40.03
N LYS A 996 -25.76 -5.09 -40.88
CA LYS A 996 -24.69 -5.59 -41.76
C LYS A 996 -23.53 -6.30 -41.02
N TYR A 997 -23.34 -6.05 -39.73
CA TYR A 997 -22.26 -6.60 -38.91
C TYR A 997 -22.75 -6.98 -37.50
N ARG A 998 -22.16 -8.04 -36.94
CA ARG A 998 -22.34 -8.43 -35.53
C ARG A 998 -21.77 -7.32 -34.64
N PRO A 999 -22.50 -6.84 -33.61
CA PRO A 999 -21.95 -5.89 -32.64
C PRO A 999 -20.67 -6.46 -32.01
N LEU A 1000 -19.61 -5.66 -32.02
CA LEU A 1000 -18.34 -6.01 -31.39
C LEU A 1000 -18.38 -5.63 -29.92
N SER A 1001 -17.76 -6.44 -29.08
CA SER A 1001 -17.48 -6.10 -27.69
C SER A 1001 -16.51 -4.91 -27.62
N TYR A 1002 -16.57 -4.16 -26.52
CA TYR A 1002 -15.61 -3.09 -26.26
C TYR A 1002 -14.20 -3.66 -26.06
N THR A 1003 -13.17 -2.93 -26.49
CA THR A 1003 -11.80 -3.32 -26.20
C THR A 1003 -11.43 -3.02 -24.75
N THR A 1004 -10.37 -3.65 -24.23
CA THR A 1004 -9.88 -3.35 -22.87
C THR A 1004 -9.48 -1.88 -22.70
N GLU A 1005 -8.96 -1.23 -23.74
CA GLU A 1005 -8.57 0.18 -23.67
C GLU A 1005 -9.80 1.10 -23.65
N ASP A 1006 -10.85 0.76 -24.42
CA ASP A 1006 -12.12 1.49 -24.40
C ASP A 1006 -12.72 1.43 -22.98
N LEU A 1007 -12.76 0.24 -22.37
CA LEU A 1007 -13.27 0.09 -21.00
C LEU A 1007 -12.40 0.81 -19.97
N LYS A 1008 -11.08 0.77 -20.11
CA LYS A 1008 -10.17 1.48 -19.23
C LYS A 1008 -10.39 3.00 -19.29
N THR A 1009 -10.62 3.54 -20.48
CA THR A 1009 -10.93 4.96 -20.68
C THR A 1009 -12.28 5.30 -20.07
N MET A 1010 -13.30 4.46 -20.27
CA MET A 1010 -14.63 4.64 -19.66
C MET A 1010 -14.60 4.63 -18.13
N PHE A 1011 -13.71 3.85 -17.52
CA PHE A 1011 -13.64 3.63 -16.07
C PHE A 1011 -12.41 4.24 -15.40
N ILE A 1012 -11.74 5.19 -16.05
CA ILE A 1012 -10.47 5.72 -15.57
C ILE A 1012 -10.58 6.37 -14.18
N LYS A 1013 -11.72 6.97 -13.85
CA LYS A 1013 -12.00 7.54 -12.51
C LYS A 1013 -11.97 6.49 -11.38
N LEU A 1014 -12.12 5.20 -11.69
CA LEU A 1014 -12.04 4.13 -10.69
C LEU A 1014 -10.61 3.86 -10.24
N GLU A 1015 -9.61 4.27 -11.02
CA GLU A 1015 -8.20 4.16 -10.65
C GLU A 1015 -7.85 5.01 -9.42
N ASP A 1016 -8.62 6.07 -9.14
CA ASP A 1016 -8.42 6.93 -7.96
C ASP A 1016 -8.94 6.28 -6.66
N ALA A 1017 -9.87 5.32 -6.78
CA ALA A 1017 -10.54 4.68 -5.64
C ALA A 1017 -9.98 3.30 -5.28
N LYS A 1018 -9.05 2.77 -6.09
CA LYS A 1018 -8.40 1.48 -5.83
C LYS A 1018 -7.40 1.60 -4.69
N THR A 1019 -7.09 0.47 -4.05
CA THR A 1019 -5.98 0.43 -3.08
C THR A 1019 -4.66 0.70 -3.81
N SER A 1020 -3.77 1.52 -3.24
CA SER A 1020 -2.53 1.99 -3.89
C SER A 1020 -1.66 0.87 -4.47
N SER A 1021 -1.71 -0.33 -3.89
CA SER A 1021 -0.99 -1.50 -4.36
C SER A 1021 -1.63 -2.17 -5.57
N ASP A 1022 -2.95 -2.06 -5.75
CA ASP A 1022 -3.70 -2.92 -6.66
C ASP A 1022 -3.73 -2.37 -8.08
N THR A 1023 -3.95 -3.24 -9.07
CA THR A 1023 -4.10 -2.88 -10.49
C THR A 1023 -5.38 -3.50 -11.02
N ILE A 1024 -6.22 -2.71 -11.68
CA ILE A 1024 -7.46 -3.19 -12.29
C ILE A 1024 -7.20 -3.52 -13.76
N ILE A 1025 -7.69 -4.66 -14.22
CA ILE A 1025 -7.70 -5.06 -15.63
C ILE A 1025 -9.13 -5.25 -16.08
N TYR A 1026 -9.60 -4.36 -16.96
CA TYR A 1026 -10.94 -4.44 -17.52
C TYR A 1026 -11.00 -5.44 -18.69
N LYS A 1027 -12.02 -6.29 -18.66
CA LYS A 1027 -12.33 -7.26 -19.72
C LYS A 1027 -13.79 -7.13 -20.13
N SER A 1028 -14.04 -6.96 -21.43
CA SER A 1028 -15.42 -6.94 -21.92
C SER A 1028 -16.06 -8.31 -21.84
N CYS A 1029 -17.36 -8.32 -21.56
CA CYS A 1029 -18.22 -9.48 -21.70
C CYS A 1029 -18.31 -9.92 -23.16
N GLU A 1030 -18.37 -11.24 -23.38
CA GLU A 1030 -18.78 -11.82 -24.66
C GLU A 1030 -20.01 -12.72 -24.48
N TYR A 1031 -20.93 -12.68 -25.45
CA TYR A 1031 -22.10 -13.55 -25.42
C TYR A 1031 -21.80 -14.89 -26.10
N LYS A 1032 -22.06 -15.97 -25.36
CA LYS A 1032 -22.10 -17.34 -25.89
C LYS A 1032 -23.54 -17.70 -26.24
N ILE A 1033 -23.80 -17.79 -27.54
CA ILE A 1033 -25.13 -18.08 -28.07
C ILE A 1033 -25.43 -19.57 -27.87
N LEU A 1034 -26.55 -19.87 -27.22
CA LEU A 1034 -27.09 -21.20 -27.03
C LEU A 1034 -28.37 -21.37 -27.84
N PHE A 1035 -28.53 -22.56 -28.42
CA PHE A 1035 -29.71 -22.99 -29.16
C PHE A 1035 -30.01 -22.18 -30.43
N GLY A 1036 -30.97 -22.68 -31.22
CA GLY A 1036 -31.31 -22.11 -32.52
C GLY A 1036 -30.23 -22.28 -33.58
N ILE A 1037 -30.53 -21.87 -34.80
CA ILE A 1037 -29.60 -21.96 -35.95
C ILE A 1037 -28.40 -21.02 -35.81
N GLU A 1038 -28.50 -20.04 -34.91
CA GLU A 1038 -27.52 -18.96 -34.73
C GLU A 1038 -26.36 -19.35 -33.79
N ALA A 1039 -26.54 -20.38 -32.96
CA ALA A 1039 -25.49 -20.93 -32.11
C ALA A 1039 -24.48 -21.76 -32.92
N ASP A 1040 -23.28 -21.96 -32.37
CA ASP A 1040 -22.29 -22.89 -32.92
C ASP A 1040 -22.90 -24.27 -33.09
N TYR A 1041 -22.52 -25.00 -34.14
CA TYR A 1041 -23.14 -26.28 -34.51
C TYR A 1041 -23.16 -27.31 -33.36
N ALA A 1042 -22.19 -27.26 -32.43
CA ALA A 1042 -22.14 -28.11 -31.25
C ALA A 1042 -23.14 -27.72 -30.14
N LEU A 1043 -23.64 -26.48 -30.13
CA LEU A 1043 -24.54 -25.88 -29.14
C LEU A 1043 -25.97 -25.70 -29.66
N GLN A 1044 -26.28 -26.22 -30.86
CA GLN A 1044 -27.63 -26.23 -31.43
C GLN A 1044 -28.43 -27.41 -30.87
N ALA A 1045 -29.66 -27.13 -30.41
CA ALA A 1045 -30.58 -28.14 -29.88
C ALA A 1045 -32.04 -27.83 -30.21
N LYS A 1046 -32.86 -28.87 -30.15
CA LYS A 1046 -34.32 -28.79 -30.17
C LYS A 1046 -34.92 -29.18 -28.83
N PHE A 1047 -36.00 -28.52 -28.46
CA PHE A 1047 -36.77 -28.83 -27.26
C PHE A 1047 -37.97 -29.71 -27.64
N LYS A 1048 -38.07 -30.88 -27.01
CA LYS A 1048 -39.20 -31.81 -27.16
C LYS A 1048 -40.11 -31.67 -25.95
N VAL A 1049 -41.37 -31.30 -26.19
CA VAL A 1049 -42.35 -31.01 -25.14
C VAL A 1049 -43.51 -31.99 -25.24
N VAL A 1050 -43.91 -32.59 -24.11
CA VAL A 1050 -45.15 -33.34 -24.01
C VAL A 1050 -46.22 -32.45 -23.39
N LYS A 1051 -47.28 -32.13 -24.14
CA LYS A 1051 -48.40 -31.30 -23.69
C LYS A 1051 -49.27 -32.06 -22.68
N ASN A 1052 -49.81 -31.37 -21.68
CA ASN A 1052 -50.82 -31.95 -20.81
C ASN A 1052 -52.16 -32.05 -21.57
N PRO A 1053 -52.82 -33.23 -21.61
CA PRO A 1053 -54.10 -33.40 -22.31
C PRO A 1053 -55.22 -32.46 -21.86
N ILE A 1054 -55.12 -31.89 -20.65
CA ILE A 1054 -56.12 -31.02 -20.04
C ILE A 1054 -55.91 -29.53 -20.42
N SER A 1055 -54.77 -29.16 -21.00
CA SER A 1055 -54.44 -27.78 -21.35
C SER A 1055 -55.33 -27.21 -22.46
N SER A 1056 -55.89 -26.01 -22.25
CA SER A 1056 -56.70 -25.28 -23.23
C SER A 1056 -55.88 -24.45 -24.23
N LEU A 1057 -54.56 -24.32 -24.04
CA LEU A 1057 -53.69 -23.53 -24.91
C LEU A 1057 -53.39 -24.26 -26.22
N THR A 1058 -53.33 -23.50 -27.31
CA THR A 1058 -52.93 -24.03 -28.62
C THR A 1058 -51.44 -24.35 -28.66
N ASP A 1059 -51.05 -25.24 -29.57
CA ASP A 1059 -49.66 -25.68 -29.71
C ASP A 1059 -48.72 -24.51 -30.07
N ASN A 1060 -49.20 -23.52 -30.82
CA ASN A 1060 -48.41 -22.32 -31.13
C ASN A 1060 -48.25 -21.38 -29.93
N GLU A 1061 -49.30 -21.22 -29.12
CA GLU A 1061 -49.22 -20.44 -27.87
C GLU A 1061 -48.24 -21.11 -26.89
N ILE A 1062 -48.31 -22.43 -26.72
CA ILE A 1062 -47.38 -23.16 -25.84
C ILE A 1062 -45.94 -22.98 -26.31
N LYS A 1063 -45.67 -23.08 -27.62
CA LYS A 1063 -44.32 -22.86 -28.14
C LYS A 1063 -43.84 -21.42 -27.93
N ALA A 1064 -44.67 -20.42 -28.21
CA ALA A 1064 -44.32 -19.01 -28.00
C ALA A 1064 -44.00 -18.73 -26.53
N THR A 1065 -44.87 -19.15 -25.61
CA THR A 1065 -44.68 -18.96 -24.17
C THR A 1065 -43.43 -19.68 -23.64
N ILE A 1066 -43.07 -20.84 -24.19
CA ILE A 1066 -41.81 -21.52 -23.82
C ILE A 1066 -40.59 -20.73 -24.30
N VAL A 1067 -40.62 -20.12 -25.49
CA VAL A 1067 -39.53 -19.24 -25.95
C VAL A 1067 -39.40 -18.04 -25.02
N ASP A 1068 -40.50 -17.38 -24.66
CA ASP A 1068 -40.48 -16.23 -23.75
C ASP A 1068 -39.84 -16.58 -22.40
N TYR A 1069 -40.21 -17.73 -21.80
CA TYR A 1069 -39.57 -18.18 -20.56
C TYR A 1069 -38.11 -18.61 -20.71
N ILE A 1070 -37.70 -19.11 -21.89
CA ILE A 1070 -36.28 -19.35 -22.16
C ILE A 1070 -35.53 -18.02 -22.21
N ASP A 1071 -36.07 -17.01 -22.89
CA ASP A 1071 -35.44 -15.70 -23.01
C ASP A 1071 -35.34 -14.99 -21.64
N ASP A 1072 -36.41 -15.03 -20.83
CA ASP A 1072 -36.41 -14.52 -19.45
C ASP A 1072 -35.37 -15.23 -18.57
N TYR A 1073 -35.24 -16.55 -18.72
CA TYR A 1073 -34.25 -17.33 -17.98
C TYR A 1073 -32.82 -16.92 -18.32
N PHE A 1074 -32.55 -16.49 -19.56
CA PHE A 1074 -31.25 -16.00 -20.02
C PHE A 1074 -31.10 -14.48 -19.95
N GLU A 1075 -31.87 -13.78 -19.10
CA GLU A 1075 -31.56 -12.38 -18.80
C GLU A 1075 -30.27 -12.25 -17.96
N PRO A 1076 -29.40 -11.24 -18.20
CA PRO A 1076 -28.11 -11.11 -17.53
C PRO A 1076 -28.22 -11.04 -16.01
N GLU A 1077 -29.32 -10.53 -15.47
CA GLU A 1077 -29.57 -10.47 -14.03
C GLU A 1077 -29.54 -11.87 -13.39
N ASN A 1078 -30.04 -12.88 -14.10
CA ASN A 1078 -30.14 -14.27 -13.64
C ASN A 1078 -28.83 -15.06 -13.76
N TRP A 1079 -27.80 -14.57 -14.46
CA TRP A 1079 -26.59 -15.33 -14.79
C TRP A 1079 -25.30 -14.65 -14.39
N ASP A 1080 -24.41 -15.32 -13.66
CA ASP A 1080 -23.08 -14.76 -13.37
C ASP A 1080 -22.03 -15.15 -14.43
N PHE A 1081 -20.99 -14.33 -14.59
CA PHE A 1081 -19.93 -14.57 -15.55
C PHE A 1081 -19.20 -15.90 -15.26
N GLY A 1082 -18.99 -16.70 -16.31
CA GLY A 1082 -18.32 -18.00 -16.19
C GLY A 1082 -19.16 -19.09 -15.52
N GLU A 1083 -20.45 -18.85 -15.24
CA GLU A 1083 -21.33 -19.85 -14.60
C GLU A 1083 -21.72 -20.96 -15.58
N THR A 1084 -21.64 -22.22 -15.14
CA THR A 1084 -22.05 -23.38 -15.96
C THR A 1084 -23.58 -23.45 -16.08
N PHE A 1085 -24.08 -23.62 -17.31
CA PHE A 1085 -25.49 -23.86 -17.58
C PHE A 1085 -25.84 -25.32 -17.34
N TYR A 1086 -26.93 -25.58 -16.60
CA TYR A 1086 -27.53 -26.91 -16.49
C TYR A 1086 -28.96 -26.92 -17.04
N PHE A 1087 -29.24 -27.84 -17.98
CA PHE A 1087 -30.56 -27.95 -18.60
C PHE A 1087 -31.66 -28.31 -17.59
N THR A 1088 -31.33 -29.09 -16.56
CA THR A 1088 -32.30 -29.48 -15.52
C THR A 1088 -32.90 -28.29 -14.78
N GLU A 1089 -32.13 -27.20 -14.65
CA GLU A 1089 -32.60 -25.97 -14.00
C GLU A 1089 -33.53 -25.18 -14.92
N LEU A 1090 -33.17 -25.03 -16.20
CA LEU A 1090 -34.05 -24.44 -17.22
C LEU A 1090 -35.38 -25.21 -17.30
N ALA A 1091 -35.31 -26.54 -17.30
CA ALA A 1091 -36.50 -27.38 -17.35
C ALA A 1091 -37.39 -27.19 -16.11
N ALA A 1092 -36.81 -27.14 -14.91
CA ALA A 1092 -37.55 -26.87 -13.68
C ALA A 1092 -38.21 -25.48 -13.69
N TYR A 1093 -37.49 -24.46 -14.17
CA TYR A 1093 -38.02 -23.09 -14.29
C TYR A 1093 -39.24 -23.03 -15.22
N ILE A 1094 -39.15 -23.63 -16.41
CA ILE A 1094 -40.27 -23.70 -17.36
C ILE A 1094 -41.44 -24.51 -16.78
N HIS A 1095 -41.18 -25.67 -16.15
CA HIS A 1095 -42.22 -26.50 -15.53
C HIS A 1095 -43.01 -25.77 -14.44
N ARG A 1096 -42.32 -24.97 -13.61
CA ARG A 1096 -42.98 -24.16 -12.56
C ARG A 1096 -43.87 -23.08 -13.15
N ASN A 1097 -43.44 -22.41 -14.21
CA ASN A 1097 -44.22 -21.33 -14.83
C ASN A 1097 -45.34 -21.87 -15.75
N MET A 1098 -45.29 -23.15 -16.12
CA MET A 1098 -46.25 -23.84 -17.00
C MET A 1098 -47.01 -24.98 -16.29
N ILE A 1099 -47.28 -24.83 -14.99
CA ILE A 1099 -48.01 -25.84 -14.20
C ILE A 1099 -49.37 -26.13 -14.83
N GLY A 1100 -49.66 -27.41 -15.07
CA GLY A 1100 -50.92 -27.85 -15.67
C GLY A 1100 -50.99 -27.73 -17.20
N ILE A 1101 -50.02 -27.09 -17.84
CA ILE A 1101 -49.98 -26.89 -19.30
C ILE A 1101 -49.07 -27.93 -19.99
N ILE A 1102 -47.88 -28.17 -19.45
CA ILE A 1102 -46.93 -29.17 -19.95
C ILE A 1102 -46.77 -30.33 -18.98
N SER A 1103 -46.49 -31.53 -19.52
CA SER A 1103 -46.27 -32.76 -18.76
C SER A 1103 -44.77 -33.07 -18.62
N SER A 1104 -43.99 -32.84 -19.68
CA SER A 1104 -42.54 -33.05 -19.67
C SER A 1104 -41.83 -32.18 -20.71
N LEU A 1105 -40.55 -31.89 -20.48
CA LEU A 1105 -39.66 -31.13 -21.36
C LEU A 1105 -38.28 -31.79 -21.41
N VAL A 1106 -37.75 -31.99 -22.61
CA VAL A 1106 -36.43 -32.59 -22.84
C VAL A 1106 -35.66 -31.83 -23.94
N ILE A 1107 -34.34 -31.68 -23.77
CA ILE A 1107 -33.43 -31.12 -24.79
C ILE A 1107 -32.79 -32.24 -25.64
N VAL A 1108 -32.74 -32.04 -26.96
CA VAL A 1108 -32.12 -32.97 -27.91
C VAL A 1108 -31.14 -32.22 -28.82
N PRO A 1109 -29.83 -32.55 -28.84
CA PRO A 1109 -28.86 -31.89 -29.70
C PRO A 1109 -29.15 -32.17 -31.18
N THR A 1110 -28.90 -31.18 -32.06
CA THR A 1110 -29.10 -31.36 -33.51
C THR A 1110 -27.92 -32.06 -34.18
N ASN A 1111 -26.70 -31.88 -33.65
CA ASN A 1111 -25.48 -32.52 -34.13
C ASN A 1111 -25.64 -34.05 -34.21
N ALA A 1112 -25.26 -34.63 -35.36
CA ALA A 1112 -25.39 -36.06 -35.66
C ALA A 1112 -24.53 -36.96 -34.76
N ASP A 1113 -23.38 -36.46 -34.29
CA ASP A 1113 -22.46 -37.19 -33.42
C ASP A 1113 -22.82 -37.06 -31.92
N SER A 1114 -23.77 -36.19 -31.60
CA SER A 1114 -24.17 -35.89 -30.22
C SER A 1114 -25.37 -36.72 -29.80
N ARG A 1115 -25.30 -37.35 -28.63
CA ARG A 1115 -26.33 -38.26 -28.10
C ARG A 1115 -27.18 -37.58 -27.03
N PHE A 1116 -28.31 -38.20 -26.71
CA PHE A 1116 -29.11 -37.82 -25.54
C PHE A 1116 -28.26 -37.75 -24.27
N GLY A 1117 -28.36 -36.64 -23.53
CA GLY A 1117 -27.52 -36.36 -22.36
C GLY A 1117 -26.36 -35.39 -22.62
N ASN A 1118 -25.94 -35.21 -23.87
CA ASN A 1118 -25.05 -34.10 -24.25
C ASN A 1118 -25.84 -32.78 -24.19
N MET A 1119 -25.18 -31.68 -23.84
CA MET A 1119 -25.79 -30.35 -23.56
C MET A 1119 -26.62 -30.25 -22.27
N PHE A 1120 -26.61 -31.28 -21.42
CA PHE A 1120 -27.18 -31.16 -20.06
C PHE A 1120 -26.37 -30.21 -19.19
N GLN A 1121 -25.09 -30.03 -19.51
CA GLN A 1121 -24.23 -29.00 -18.95
C GLN A 1121 -23.46 -28.30 -20.08
N VAL A 1122 -23.32 -26.97 -20.00
CA VAL A 1122 -22.46 -26.18 -20.88
C VAL A 1122 -21.67 -25.20 -20.02
N THR A 1123 -20.34 -25.26 -20.09
CA THR A 1123 -19.45 -24.36 -19.33
C THR A 1123 -18.91 -23.26 -20.26
N PRO A 1124 -19.10 -21.97 -19.92
CA PRO A 1124 -18.54 -20.86 -20.68
C PRO A 1124 -17.13 -20.50 -20.17
N ASN A 1125 -16.42 -19.64 -20.90
CA ASN A 1125 -15.20 -19.01 -20.41
C ASN A 1125 -15.52 -18.00 -19.29
N ALA A 1126 -14.51 -17.61 -18.50
CA ALA A 1126 -14.71 -16.73 -17.33
C ALA A 1126 -15.28 -15.32 -17.66
N HIS A 1127 -15.14 -14.84 -18.89
CA HIS A 1127 -15.63 -13.53 -19.38
C HIS A 1127 -16.90 -13.66 -20.24
N GLU A 1128 -17.44 -14.87 -20.38
CA GLU A 1128 -18.61 -15.15 -21.23
C GLU A 1128 -19.91 -15.21 -20.40
N LEU A 1129 -21.01 -14.78 -21.03
CA LEU A 1129 -22.37 -14.91 -20.52
C LEU A 1129 -23.25 -15.58 -21.57
N PHE A 1130 -24.26 -16.35 -21.15
CA PHE A 1130 -25.14 -17.08 -22.07
C PHE A 1130 -26.28 -16.21 -22.60
N ILE A 1131 -26.65 -16.43 -23.86
CA ILE A 1131 -27.86 -15.88 -24.47
C ILE A 1131 -28.54 -16.95 -25.33
N SER A 1132 -29.86 -17.04 -25.27
CA SER A 1132 -30.64 -17.96 -26.12
C SER A 1132 -30.90 -17.33 -27.49
N ALA A 1133 -30.80 -18.14 -28.55
CA ALA A 1133 -31.31 -17.83 -29.89
C ALA A 1133 -32.41 -18.81 -30.34
N ALA A 1134 -33.04 -19.50 -29.40
CA ALA A 1134 -34.12 -20.44 -29.68
C ALA A 1134 -35.32 -19.72 -30.31
N LYS A 1135 -35.89 -20.30 -31.36
CA LYS A 1135 -37.12 -19.83 -32.00
C LYS A 1135 -38.26 -20.83 -31.78
N VAL A 1136 -39.48 -20.41 -32.10
CA VAL A 1136 -40.67 -21.27 -32.12
C VAL A 1136 -40.47 -22.55 -32.97
N SER A 1137 -39.62 -22.48 -34.00
CA SER A 1137 -39.23 -23.62 -34.86
C SER A 1137 -38.35 -24.68 -34.17
N ASP A 1138 -37.71 -24.32 -33.07
CA ASP A 1138 -36.80 -25.19 -32.30
C ASP A 1138 -37.55 -25.97 -31.20
N ILE A 1139 -38.83 -25.69 -31.01
CA ILE A 1139 -39.71 -26.37 -30.06
C ILE A 1139 -40.68 -27.28 -30.81
N ASP A 1140 -40.59 -28.58 -30.53
CA ASP A 1140 -41.46 -29.60 -31.11
C ASP A 1140 -42.35 -30.21 -30.01
N ILE A 1141 -43.67 -30.17 -30.22
CA ILE A 1141 -44.64 -30.85 -29.35
C ILE A 1141 -44.76 -32.30 -29.84
N VAL A 1142 -44.61 -33.24 -28.92
CA VAL A 1142 -44.67 -34.69 -29.18
C VAL A 1142 -45.64 -35.37 -28.22
N ASP A 1143 -46.33 -36.41 -28.69
CA ASP A 1143 -47.28 -37.17 -27.86
C ASP A 1143 -46.57 -37.98 -26.75
N SER A 1144 -45.35 -38.45 -27.02
CA SER A 1144 -44.51 -39.19 -26.07
C SER A 1144 -43.03 -39.23 -26.54
N TYR A 1145 -42.12 -39.57 -25.62
CA TYR A 1145 -40.71 -39.75 -25.95
C TYR A 1145 -40.45 -41.15 -26.50
N THR A 1146 -39.89 -41.24 -27.72
CA THR A 1146 -39.47 -42.49 -28.36
C THR A 1146 -37.97 -42.47 -28.60
N GLU A 1147 -37.31 -43.64 -28.63
CA GLU A 1147 -35.84 -43.74 -28.84
C GLU A 1147 -35.35 -43.03 -30.11
N THR A 1148 -36.20 -42.93 -31.14
CA THR A 1148 -35.94 -42.18 -32.37
C THR A 1148 -36.09 -40.67 -32.16
N ASN A 1149 -37.11 -40.23 -31.41
CA ASN A 1149 -37.38 -38.81 -31.17
C ASN A 1149 -36.40 -38.15 -30.20
N ILE A 1150 -35.77 -38.93 -29.30
CA ILE A 1150 -34.74 -38.44 -28.36
C ILE A 1150 -33.33 -38.98 -28.64
N ARG A 1151 -33.13 -39.76 -29.72
CA ARG A 1151 -31.81 -40.26 -30.20
C ARG A 1151 -31.02 -41.13 -29.18
N ILE A 1152 -31.61 -42.25 -28.74
CA ILE A 1152 -31.01 -43.16 -27.71
C ILE A 1152 -30.31 -44.43 -28.26
N ALA A 1153 -30.41 -44.80 -29.54
CA ALA A 1153 -30.08 -46.18 -29.95
C ALA A 1153 -28.56 -46.62 -29.96
N ALA A 1154 -28.35 -47.72 -29.23
CA ALA A 1154 -27.42 -48.88 -29.26
C ALA A 1154 -26.11 -48.90 -30.08
N GLY A 1155 -25.03 -49.31 -29.41
CA GLY A 1155 -23.81 -49.88 -30.01
C GLY A 1155 -22.95 -50.64 -28.98
N LEU A 1156 -23.00 -51.99 -29.06
CA LEU A 1156 -22.18 -53.02 -28.40
C LEU A 1156 -22.36 -53.24 -26.88
N ILE A 1157 -23.22 -54.23 -26.59
CA ILE A 1157 -23.26 -54.99 -25.34
C ILE A 1157 -22.14 -56.06 -25.41
N GLU A 1158 -21.18 -56.03 -24.50
CA GLU A 1158 -20.57 -57.26 -23.98
C GLU A 1158 -21.04 -57.50 -22.54
N THR A 1159 -21.18 -58.79 -22.24
CA THR A 1159 -22.05 -59.47 -21.27
C THR A 1159 -21.96 -59.10 -19.78
N PRO A 1160 -23.02 -59.39 -18.99
CA PRO A 1160 -23.21 -58.91 -17.62
C PRO A 1160 -22.62 -59.87 -16.57
N VAL A 1161 -21.98 -59.34 -15.53
CA VAL A 1161 -21.76 -60.06 -14.26
C VAL A 1161 -22.03 -59.14 -13.06
N SER A 1162 -23.00 -59.58 -12.26
CA SER A 1162 -23.32 -59.29 -10.86
C SER A 1162 -23.64 -57.85 -10.41
N THR A 1163 -24.87 -57.74 -9.92
CA THR A 1163 -25.45 -56.70 -9.05
C THR A 1163 -24.68 -56.46 -7.75
N THR A 1164 -24.39 -55.19 -7.43
CA THR A 1164 -24.47 -54.67 -6.05
C THR A 1164 -24.65 -53.15 -6.02
N SER A 1165 -25.76 -52.73 -5.42
CA SER A 1165 -26.04 -51.50 -4.65
C SER A 1165 -25.17 -50.23 -4.81
N ILE A 1166 -25.89 -49.13 -5.02
CA ILE A 1166 -25.51 -47.74 -4.77
C ILE A 1166 -24.94 -47.57 -3.35
N THR A 1167 -23.72 -47.03 -3.19
CA THR A 1167 -23.34 -46.12 -2.09
C THR A 1167 -22.02 -45.37 -2.41
N GLY A 1168 -22.00 -44.04 -2.17
CA GLY A 1168 -20.85 -43.35 -1.55
C GLY A 1168 -19.60 -43.02 -2.38
N ILE A 1169 -19.49 -41.73 -2.73
CA ILE A 1169 -18.31 -40.83 -2.74
C ILE A 1169 -16.91 -41.48 -2.57
N ALA A 1170 -16.02 -41.25 -3.54
CA ALA A 1170 -14.60 -41.03 -3.30
C ALA A 1170 -13.97 -40.16 -4.41
N THR A 1171 -13.39 -39.03 -3.98
CA THR A 1171 -12.45 -38.18 -4.73
C THR A 1171 -11.19 -38.95 -5.09
N GLY A 1172 -10.73 -38.83 -6.35
CA GLY A 1172 -9.47 -39.40 -6.82
C GLY A 1172 -8.76 -38.44 -7.78
N SER A 1173 -7.62 -37.93 -7.32
CA SER A 1173 -6.61 -37.13 -8.00
C SER A 1173 -6.15 -37.73 -9.34
N GLY A 1174 -6.09 -36.90 -10.39
CA GLY A 1174 -5.48 -37.22 -11.69
C GLY A 1174 -4.41 -36.19 -12.06
N SER A 1175 -3.16 -36.64 -12.04
CA SER A 1175 -1.93 -35.94 -12.44
C SER A 1175 -1.93 -35.50 -13.90
N SER A 1176 -1.57 -34.24 -14.17
CA SER A 1176 -1.31 -33.72 -15.51
C SER A 1176 0.13 -33.98 -15.95
N SER A 1177 0.33 -34.75 -17.01
CA SER A 1177 1.59 -34.84 -17.74
C SER A 1177 1.66 -33.78 -18.84
N SER A 1178 2.59 -32.83 -18.72
CA SER A 1178 2.89 -31.83 -19.75
C SER A 1178 3.84 -32.41 -20.80
N SER A 1179 3.41 -32.48 -22.06
CA SER A 1179 4.30 -32.63 -23.22
C SER A 1179 4.60 -31.25 -23.80
N GLY A 1180 5.82 -30.77 -23.59
CA GLY A 1180 6.34 -29.59 -24.27
C GLY A 1180 6.71 -29.92 -25.71
N SER A 1181 6.43 -28.99 -26.62
CA SER A 1181 7.11 -28.93 -27.91
C SER A 1181 7.54 -27.49 -28.14
N TYR A 1182 8.85 -27.37 -28.36
CA TYR A 1182 9.56 -26.15 -28.76
C TYR A 1182 9.12 -25.73 -30.17
N TYR A 1183 8.72 -24.47 -30.32
CA TYR A 1183 9.41 -23.43 -31.11
C TYR A 1183 8.87 -22.06 -30.72
#